data_AF-A0A6I7LGQ0-F1
#
_entry.id   AF-A0A6I7LGQ0-F1
#
_cell.length_a   1.000
_cell.length_b   1.000
_cell.length_c   1.000
_cell.angle_alpha   90.00
_cell.angle_beta   90.00
_cell.angle_gamma   90.00
#
_symmetry.space_group_name_H-M   'P 1'
#
loop_
_entity.id
_entity.type
_entity.pdbx_description
1 polymer ?
#
loop_
_entity_poly.entity_id
_entity_poly.type
_entity_poly.pdbx_seq_one_letter_code
_entity_poly.pdbx_strand_id
1 'polypeptide(L)'
;MFRTIFILIISALLWAVSESGAVTLHVPADYINIQDAINASVSGDTVLVAPGRYAVNLNFYGKNIVLTSEAGRDLTFLDPGGAETHIISFTNGESAAAVIDGFTFGTKTFTCRAISVYGASPTIRNNIFRKHHSLDGSSPVLFIGSGSNSLVTHNLFYDNTGPAMNAWIEMAGAVNFVNNTIFGGTTGLMAASASTIVRNNIITGCQVGLYSPGGWTVTENYNDIWGNSQNYSGLYASPFDISADPFFLDTLSRNFYLHRASACIDAGHPSLPNDLDGTRIDIGALPFDQRIPSAYNLNLGSEDIAHVLNHTPTIHWMFYDTVNMTQAGYEIEVGTDKDWASAETWQSGQIITSDTFAIYSGTALENGITYYFRIRVSGNGTDWGAWTEAAFTMNAPPEAPDLLWPLNQLVSIEAVRLIVRNSFDANGDEPYYDFQIFSDPGLTQLAISEAGVTEQLDSTRSSFYDLNDVGTQYWWRARAGDQYDVGEWSSPMTFTLRNPISFNVRTSYPTIQAGIDSAQERDTVLVAPGTYTGDGNRDLTFRGKRVILKSESGPEVTIIDCEAGPMNAHWGFYLHDSEDTLTVIDGFTIKNSFTDELGAIFLIAASPTIRNCIITENDGSGIYGSSGAKPVIDSCIISNNTLNGINFGYMHLSGAVISNSLIKGNGMNGIWIFIYPGSSVFNCTFVGNGEAGIFMEAEPPKAMQPDVDSTVISNCLIAYNKYGIYKGCCWFPVYAIRCNDVFGNDSGNFVSLAEHGEDEFGNLELNPQFCDYAAGDYHISAASPCAPANNSCAVLMGTFGIECLIMCGDLDGSGVLNILDISFLIQYLYKHGPEPDDINMADVNNSGAINILDVAHLINYLYKSGPALDCP
;
A
#
# COMPACT_ATOMS: atom_id res chain seq x y z
N MET A 1 19.21 -6.43 -50.08
CA MET A 1 20.08 -7.54 -50.52
C MET A 1 21.50 -7.24 -50.04
N PHE A 2 21.94 -7.95 -49.00
CA PHE A 2 23.31 -8.35 -48.59
C PHE A 2 24.51 -7.36 -48.69
N ARG A 3 25.12 -6.96 -47.55
CA ARG A 3 26.35 -7.52 -46.88
C ARG A 3 27.65 -7.28 -47.70
N THR A 4 28.77 -6.78 -47.17
CA THR A 4 29.62 -7.41 -46.11
C THR A 4 30.75 -6.44 -45.65
N ILE A 5 30.87 -6.03 -44.36
CA ILE A 5 31.87 -6.36 -43.27
C ILE A 5 33.41 -6.27 -43.62
N PHE A 6 34.38 -5.69 -42.86
CA PHE A 6 35.02 -6.12 -41.57
C PHE A 6 36.17 -5.15 -41.09
N ILE A 7 36.18 -4.83 -39.77
CA ILE A 7 37.27 -4.58 -38.78
C ILE A 7 38.23 -3.34 -38.84
N LEU A 8 38.29 -2.54 -37.75
CA LEU A 8 39.35 -2.46 -36.68
C LEU A 8 39.28 -1.09 -35.96
N ILE A 9 38.90 -1.09 -34.68
CA ILE A 9 39.28 -0.23 -33.53
C ILE A 9 38.15 -0.37 -32.50
N ILE A 10 38.13 -1.52 -31.83
CA ILE A 10 37.55 -1.71 -30.50
C ILE A 10 38.70 -2.27 -29.68
N SER A 11 39.43 -1.40 -28.99
CA SER A 11 40.34 -1.78 -27.92
C SER A 11 40.78 -0.51 -27.19
N ALA A 12 40.52 -0.49 -25.87
CA ALA A 12 40.87 0.54 -24.90
C ALA A 12 39.86 1.69 -24.73
N LEU A 13 38.68 1.41 -24.17
CA LEU A 13 38.06 2.22 -23.11
C LEU A 13 36.78 1.52 -22.58
N LEU A 14 36.92 0.39 -21.89
CA LEU A 14 35.81 -0.23 -21.12
C LEU A 14 36.35 -1.36 -20.23
N TRP A 15 37.32 -1.05 -19.38
CA TRP A 15 37.60 -1.79 -18.16
C TRP A 15 38.07 -0.76 -17.13
N ALA A 16 37.18 0.16 -16.76
CA ALA A 16 37.16 0.56 -15.35
C ALA A 16 36.55 -0.66 -14.66
N VAL A 17 37.41 -1.52 -14.11
CA VAL A 17 36.98 -2.42 -13.05
C VAL A 17 36.47 -1.48 -11.97
N SER A 18 35.16 -1.38 -11.82
CA SER A 18 34.61 -0.84 -10.59
C SER A 18 35.14 -1.76 -9.51
N GLU A 19 36.04 -1.26 -8.67
CA GLU A 19 36.15 -1.80 -7.32
C GLU A 19 34.74 -1.65 -6.74
N SER A 20 33.97 -2.74 -6.77
CA SER A 20 32.73 -2.83 -6.03
C SER A 20 33.15 -2.70 -4.57
N GLY A 21 32.98 -1.51 -4.00
CA GLY A 21 33.10 -1.34 -2.56
C GLY A 21 32.16 -2.33 -1.88
N ALA A 22 32.60 -2.93 -0.78
CA ALA A 22 31.70 -3.69 0.08
C ALA A 22 30.49 -2.82 0.44
N VAL A 23 29.29 -3.30 0.15
CA VAL A 23 28.05 -2.57 0.45
C VAL A 23 27.44 -3.12 1.73
N THR A 24 26.75 -2.26 2.48
CA THR A 24 25.93 -2.65 3.63
C THR A 24 24.47 -2.74 3.20
N LEU A 25 23.86 -3.92 3.34
CA LEU A 25 22.46 -4.19 3.04
C LEU A 25 21.68 -4.25 4.37
N HIS A 26 20.64 -3.42 4.51
CA HIS A 26 19.88 -3.28 5.74
C HIS A 26 18.63 -4.16 5.72
N VAL A 27 18.38 -4.88 6.83
CA VAL A 27 17.17 -5.70 7.02
C VAL A 27 16.42 -5.21 8.25
N PRO A 28 15.13 -4.79 8.14
CA PRO A 28 14.23 -4.99 7.01
C PRO A 28 14.17 -3.85 5.97
N ALA A 29 14.97 -2.79 6.11
CA ALA A 29 14.81 -1.55 5.34
C ALA A 29 14.99 -1.73 3.82
N ASP A 30 16.07 -2.41 3.40
CA ASP A 30 16.34 -2.68 1.99
C ASP A 30 15.73 -4.01 1.54
N TYR A 31 15.69 -5.00 2.44
CA TYR A 31 15.15 -6.34 2.18
C TYR A 31 14.31 -6.82 3.35
N ILE A 32 13.09 -7.29 3.08
CA ILE A 32 12.17 -7.78 4.12
C ILE A 32 12.77 -8.99 4.88
N ASN A 33 13.48 -9.89 4.19
CA ASN A 33 14.04 -11.12 4.76
C ASN A 33 15.58 -11.16 4.69
N ILE A 34 16.21 -11.75 5.71
CA ILE A 34 17.68 -11.90 5.79
C ILE A 34 18.23 -12.73 4.63
N GLN A 35 17.56 -13.83 4.24
CA GLN A 35 18.04 -14.66 3.14
C GLN A 35 18.00 -13.92 1.79
N ASP A 36 17.06 -13.01 1.58
CA ASP A 36 16.98 -12.22 0.35
C ASP A 36 18.14 -11.22 0.26
N ALA A 37 18.52 -10.59 1.39
CA ALA A 37 19.72 -9.78 1.47
C ALA A 37 20.98 -10.62 1.17
N ILE A 38 21.13 -11.80 1.79
CA ILE A 38 22.26 -12.73 1.50
C ILE A 38 22.28 -13.12 0.03
N ASN A 39 21.12 -13.36 -0.60
CA ASN A 39 21.01 -13.71 -2.01
C ASN A 39 21.49 -12.57 -2.92
N ALA A 40 21.19 -11.32 -2.56
CA ALA A 40 21.62 -10.12 -3.29
C ALA A 40 23.10 -9.77 -3.07
N SER A 41 23.68 -10.10 -1.91
CA SER A 41 25.07 -9.77 -1.58
C SER A 41 26.10 -10.49 -2.47
N VAL A 42 27.28 -9.89 -2.60
CA VAL A 42 28.52 -10.51 -3.07
C VAL A 42 29.56 -10.60 -1.93
N SER A 43 30.58 -11.44 -2.09
CA SER A 43 31.64 -11.57 -1.07
C SER A 43 32.30 -10.22 -0.75
N GLY A 44 32.45 -9.90 0.52
CA GLY A 44 32.92 -8.61 1.03
C GLY A 44 31.80 -7.77 1.64
N ASP A 45 30.55 -7.96 1.23
CA ASP A 45 29.41 -7.19 1.72
C ASP A 45 29.07 -7.47 3.19
N THR A 46 28.33 -6.54 3.78
CA THR A 46 27.72 -6.66 5.11
C THR A 46 26.20 -6.71 5.00
N VAL A 47 25.58 -7.68 5.66
CA VAL A 47 24.13 -7.71 5.91
C VAL A 47 23.93 -7.25 7.36
N LEU A 48 23.39 -6.05 7.52
CA LEU A 48 23.14 -5.40 8.81
C LEU A 48 21.68 -5.58 9.22
N VAL A 49 21.45 -6.28 10.33
CA VAL A 49 20.11 -6.68 10.78
C VAL A 49 19.66 -5.84 11.97
N ALA A 50 18.57 -5.10 11.79
CA ALA A 50 17.94 -4.29 12.83
C ALA A 50 17.49 -5.12 14.04
N PRO A 51 17.28 -4.51 15.21
CA PRO A 51 16.69 -5.19 16.38
C PRO A 51 15.32 -5.81 16.05
N GLY A 52 15.12 -7.06 16.45
CA GLY A 52 13.92 -7.83 16.10
C GLY A 52 14.05 -9.33 16.28
N ARG A 53 12.96 -10.06 16.02
CA ARG A 53 12.92 -11.53 15.99
C ARG A 53 12.68 -12.01 14.57
N TYR A 54 13.56 -12.86 14.05
CA TYR A 54 13.53 -13.30 12.67
C TYR A 54 13.44 -14.82 12.60
N ALA A 55 12.38 -15.33 11.97
CA ALA A 55 12.26 -16.75 11.65
C ALA A 55 13.05 -17.03 10.37
N VAL A 56 14.08 -17.88 10.44
CA VAL A 56 15.06 -18.06 9.37
C VAL A 56 15.50 -19.52 9.19
N ASN A 57 16.03 -19.77 7.99
CA ASN A 57 16.82 -20.94 7.64
C ASN A 57 17.88 -20.48 6.63
N LEU A 58 19.07 -20.13 7.10
CA LEU A 58 20.04 -19.35 6.32
C LEU A 58 21.14 -20.22 5.71
N ASN A 59 21.50 -19.90 4.47
CA ASN A 59 22.67 -20.44 3.78
C ASN A 59 23.41 -19.31 3.04
N PHE A 60 24.73 -19.26 3.20
CA PHE A 60 25.60 -18.23 2.61
C PHE A 60 25.99 -18.55 1.16
N TYR A 61 25.71 -19.77 0.69
CA TYR A 61 25.96 -20.24 -0.68
C TYR A 61 27.41 -20.00 -1.15
N GLY A 62 28.38 -20.15 -0.24
CA GLY A 62 29.81 -19.98 -0.54
C GLY A 62 30.28 -18.52 -0.51
N LYS A 63 29.42 -17.57 -0.16
CA LYS A 63 29.76 -16.14 -0.08
C LYS A 63 30.50 -15.82 1.23
N ASN A 64 31.50 -14.95 1.13
CA ASN A 64 32.26 -14.45 2.28
C ASN A 64 31.74 -13.07 2.70
N ILE A 65 30.62 -13.05 3.41
CA ILE A 65 29.94 -11.82 3.86
C ILE A 65 29.92 -11.72 5.38
N VAL A 66 29.72 -10.52 5.89
CA VAL A 66 29.48 -10.28 7.32
C VAL A 66 27.98 -10.17 7.57
N LEU A 67 27.38 -11.12 8.29
CA LEU A 67 26.03 -10.99 8.83
C LEU A 67 26.16 -10.53 10.28
N THR A 68 25.70 -9.32 10.58
CA THR A 68 25.84 -8.71 11.91
C THR A 68 24.57 -8.03 12.37
N SER A 69 24.30 -8.08 13.68
CA SER A 69 23.23 -7.29 14.30
C SER A 69 23.61 -5.81 14.36
N GLU A 70 22.64 -4.92 14.17
CA GLU A 70 22.79 -3.48 14.39
C GLU A 70 22.80 -3.12 15.88
N ALA A 71 21.85 -3.66 16.65
CA ALA A 71 21.66 -3.32 18.06
C ALA A 71 22.19 -4.38 19.06
N GLY A 72 22.94 -5.36 18.57
CA GLY A 72 23.56 -6.41 19.39
C GLY A 72 22.63 -7.59 19.74
N ARG A 73 23.25 -8.62 20.31
CA ARG A 73 22.63 -9.93 20.60
C ARG A 73 21.48 -9.89 21.59
N ASP A 74 21.37 -8.86 22.41
CA ASP A 74 20.30 -8.74 23.41
C ASP A 74 18.96 -8.29 22.79
N LEU A 75 19.00 -7.73 21.58
CA LEU A 75 17.84 -7.19 20.87
C LEU A 75 17.56 -7.87 19.52
N THR A 76 18.51 -8.61 18.95
CA THR A 76 18.36 -9.29 17.66
C THR A 76 18.39 -10.82 17.81
N PHE A 77 17.27 -11.47 17.47
CA PHE A 77 17.04 -12.90 17.68
C PHE A 77 16.83 -13.64 16.35
N LEU A 78 17.53 -14.75 16.18
CA LEU A 78 17.33 -15.69 15.06
C LEU A 78 16.65 -16.96 15.58
N ASP A 79 15.44 -17.19 15.08
CA ASP A 79 14.57 -18.31 15.39
C ASP A 79 14.44 -19.21 14.15
N PRO A 80 14.14 -20.52 14.30
CA PRO A 80 13.98 -21.44 13.17
C PRO A 80 12.71 -21.14 12.35
N GLY A 81 12.82 -21.20 11.02
CA GLY A 81 11.68 -21.02 10.09
C GLY A 81 10.76 -22.24 9.90
N GLY A 82 11.03 -23.39 10.55
CA GLY A 82 10.26 -24.63 10.34
C GLY A 82 10.81 -25.86 11.08
N ALA A 83 10.43 -27.07 10.62
CA ALA A 83 10.86 -28.38 11.17
C ALA A 83 12.31 -28.76 10.80
N GLU A 84 13.16 -27.77 10.56
CA GLU A 84 14.50 -27.91 10.00
C GLU A 84 15.53 -28.40 11.02
N THR A 85 16.64 -28.95 10.52
CA THR A 85 17.73 -29.53 11.35
C THR A 85 18.74 -28.49 11.87
N HIS A 86 18.72 -27.26 11.33
CA HIS A 86 19.63 -26.15 11.68
C HIS A 86 18.95 -24.78 11.46
N ILE A 87 19.47 -23.70 12.07
CA ILE A 87 19.08 -22.30 11.77
C ILE A 87 19.97 -21.71 10.66
N ILE A 88 21.27 -22.01 10.71
CA ILE A 88 22.25 -21.61 9.70
C ILE A 88 23.09 -22.82 9.26
N SER A 89 23.29 -22.97 7.95
CA SER A 89 24.20 -23.96 7.37
C SER A 89 25.32 -23.32 6.55
N PHE A 90 26.55 -23.76 6.80
CA PHE A 90 27.74 -23.44 6.00
C PHE A 90 28.27 -24.73 5.35
N THR A 91 28.08 -24.87 4.04
CA THR A 91 28.37 -26.13 3.32
C THR A 91 29.05 -25.92 1.96
N ASN A 92 29.42 -24.70 1.61
CA ASN A 92 29.74 -24.31 0.24
C ASN A 92 31.13 -23.67 0.11
N GLY A 93 32.03 -23.96 1.06
CA GLY A 93 33.43 -23.50 1.02
C GLY A 93 33.63 -22.07 1.51
N GLU A 94 32.72 -21.55 2.32
CA GLU A 94 32.86 -20.25 2.97
C GLU A 94 34.17 -20.20 3.79
N SER A 95 34.84 -19.05 3.82
CA SER A 95 36.10 -18.83 4.55
C SER A 95 35.86 -18.09 5.87
N ALA A 96 36.94 -17.76 6.59
CA ALA A 96 36.86 -16.99 7.85
C ALA A 96 36.28 -15.58 7.67
N ALA A 97 36.21 -15.08 6.43
CA ALA A 97 35.53 -13.83 6.09
C ALA A 97 33.99 -13.96 6.01
N ALA A 98 33.43 -15.18 6.02
CA ALA A 98 32.02 -15.37 6.33
C ALA A 98 31.83 -15.27 7.85
N VAL A 99 31.22 -14.17 8.30
CA VAL A 99 31.13 -13.83 9.73
C VAL A 99 29.66 -13.84 10.20
N ILE A 100 29.42 -14.45 11.36
CA ILE A 100 28.18 -14.31 12.12
C ILE A 100 28.50 -13.58 13.43
N ASP A 101 27.90 -12.41 13.62
CA ASP A 101 28.23 -11.50 14.72
C ASP A 101 27.00 -10.93 15.42
N GLY A 102 26.91 -11.10 16.74
CA GLY A 102 25.95 -10.35 17.57
C GLY A 102 24.49 -10.84 17.56
N PHE A 103 24.21 -12.13 17.41
CA PHE A 103 22.84 -12.65 17.45
C PHE A 103 22.54 -13.52 18.67
N THR A 104 21.26 -13.56 19.09
CA THR A 104 20.76 -14.62 19.98
C THR A 104 20.02 -15.71 19.20
N PHE A 105 20.41 -16.97 19.39
CA PHE A 105 19.76 -18.15 18.84
C PHE A 105 18.90 -18.84 19.92
N GLY A 106 17.56 -18.79 19.79
CA GLY A 106 16.61 -19.67 20.51
C GLY A 106 15.38 -19.04 21.20
N THR A 107 14.28 -19.83 21.25
CA THR A 107 13.06 -19.68 22.08
C THR A 107 12.64 -21.02 22.75
N LYS A 108 11.52 -21.08 23.50
CA LYS A 108 11.12 -22.21 24.37
C LYS A 108 11.19 -23.56 23.62
N THR A 109 12.16 -24.40 24.03
CA THR A 109 12.36 -25.81 23.67
C THR A 109 12.39 -26.08 22.17
N PHE A 110 13.52 -25.72 21.55
CA PHE A 110 13.86 -26.07 20.16
C PHE A 110 14.64 -27.39 20.09
N THR A 111 14.41 -28.23 19.07
CA THR A 111 14.92 -29.62 19.03
C THR A 111 16.09 -29.88 18.07
N CYS A 112 16.66 -28.84 17.45
CA CYS A 112 17.67 -28.98 16.40
C CYS A 112 18.92 -28.10 16.65
N ARG A 113 19.95 -28.17 15.78
CA ARG A 113 21.20 -27.40 15.95
C ARG A 113 20.96 -25.91 15.64
N ALA A 114 21.72 -25.00 16.22
CA ALA A 114 21.69 -23.60 15.80
C ALA A 114 22.49 -23.41 14.50
N ILE A 115 23.75 -23.85 14.49
CA ILE A 115 24.65 -23.68 13.35
C ILE A 115 25.30 -25.02 13.02
N SER A 116 25.36 -25.32 11.72
CA SER A 116 26.03 -26.50 11.17
C SER A 116 27.05 -26.11 10.12
N VAL A 117 28.29 -26.55 10.29
CA VAL A 117 29.41 -26.24 9.40
C VAL A 117 29.99 -27.54 8.86
N TYR A 118 30.18 -27.62 7.54
CA TYR A 118 30.81 -28.76 6.89
C TYR A 118 31.59 -28.31 5.65
N GLY A 119 32.91 -28.57 5.60
CA GLY A 119 33.75 -28.14 4.48
C GLY A 119 33.85 -26.62 4.30
N ALA A 120 33.56 -25.86 5.35
CA ALA A 120 33.55 -24.39 5.37
C ALA A 120 34.24 -23.89 6.64
N SER A 121 34.67 -22.64 6.67
CA SER A 121 35.51 -22.08 7.74
C SER A 121 35.01 -20.72 8.26
N PRO A 122 33.71 -20.54 8.56
CA PRO A 122 33.19 -19.25 9.04
C PRO A 122 33.79 -18.82 10.38
N THR A 123 33.77 -17.51 10.63
CA THR A 123 34.00 -16.92 11.96
C THR A 123 32.65 -16.73 12.67
N ILE A 124 32.50 -17.33 13.84
CA ILE A 124 31.27 -17.27 14.64
C ILE A 124 31.62 -16.55 15.93
N ARG A 125 31.10 -15.33 16.13
CA ARG A 125 31.49 -14.51 17.29
C ARG A 125 30.39 -13.68 17.92
N ASN A 126 30.57 -13.36 19.20
CA ASN A 126 29.68 -12.50 19.98
C ASN A 126 28.21 -12.94 20.00
N ASN A 127 27.89 -14.21 19.82
CA ASN A 127 26.51 -14.70 19.81
C ASN A 127 26.10 -15.31 21.15
N ILE A 128 24.78 -15.38 21.40
CA ILE A 128 24.18 -16.12 22.52
C ILE A 128 23.45 -17.34 21.97
N PHE A 129 23.75 -18.53 22.50
CA PHE A 129 23.08 -19.78 22.19
C PHE A 129 22.36 -20.30 23.42
N ARG A 130 21.03 -20.28 23.41
CA ARG A 130 20.26 -20.62 24.62
C ARG A 130 19.00 -21.42 24.37
N LYS A 131 18.62 -22.21 25.38
CA LYS A 131 17.37 -22.98 25.42
C LYS A 131 17.22 -23.99 24.29
N HIS A 132 18.33 -24.48 23.75
CA HIS A 132 18.35 -25.58 22.78
C HIS A 132 18.17 -26.91 23.51
N HIS A 133 17.21 -27.70 23.05
CA HIS A 133 16.84 -28.98 23.63
C HIS A 133 17.28 -30.14 22.73
N SER A 134 18.29 -30.89 23.16
CA SER A 134 18.74 -32.07 22.45
C SER A 134 17.86 -33.27 22.78
N LEU A 135 17.06 -33.77 21.83
CA LEU A 135 16.12 -34.88 22.03
C LEU A 135 16.83 -36.22 22.29
N ASP A 136 17.98 -36.43 21.66
CA ASP A 136 18.81 -37.62 21.78
C ASP A 136 19.91 -37.48 22.84
N GLY A 137 20.05 -36.28 23.43
CA GLY A 137 21.11 -35.92 24.38
C GLY A 137 22.50 -35.78 23.76
N SER A 138 22.65 -36.01 22.45
CA SER A 138 23.92 -36.05 21.73
C SER A 138 24.05 -34.98 20.64
N SER A 139 22.95 -34.40 20.17
CA SER A 139 22.97 -33.36 19.13
C SER A 139 23.47 -32.03 19.73
N PRO A 140 24.59 -31.45 19.23
CA PRO A 140 25.17 -30.22 19.75
C PRO A 140 24.47 -28.97 19.24
N VAL A 141 24.56 -27.85 19.97
CA VAL A 141 24.01 -26.56 19.52
C VAL A 141 24.79 -26.00 18.33
N LEU A 142 26.13 -26.04 18.41
CA LEU A 142 27.02 -25.71 17.31
C LEU A 142 27.79 -26.97 16.87
N PHE A 143 27.62 -27.35 15.60
CA PHE A 143 28.33 -28.48 15.00
C PHE A 143 29.31 -28.02 13.92
N ILE A 144 30.55 -28.49 14.01
CA ILE A 144 31.60 -28.26 13.02
C ILE A 144 32.18 -29.62 12.58
N GLY A 145 31.94 -29.97 11.32
CA GLY A 145 32.35 -31.22 10.70
C GLY A 145 33.61 -31.09 9.82
N SER A 146 34.08 -32.23 9.30
CA SER A 146 35.32 -32.37 8.50
C SER A 146 35.49 -31.32 7.40
N GLY A 147 36.75 -30.91 7.13
CA GLY A 147 37.08 -29.92 6.11
C GLY A 147 37.01 -28.46 6.57
N SER A 148 36.76 -28.21 7.85
CA SER A 148 36.46 -26.88 8.40
C SER A 148 37.61 -26.29 9.22
N ASN A 149 37.86 -24.98 9.10
CA ASN A 149 38.87 -24.23 9.87
C ASN A 149 38.27 -23.01 10.60
N SER A 150 37.09 -23.19 11.20
CA SER A 150 36.34 -22.09 11.83
C SER A 150 37.02 -21.50 13.07
N LEU A 151 36.78 -20.20 13.28
CA LEU A 151 37.04 -19.52 14.54
C LEU A 151 35.71 -19.32 15.29
N VAL A 152 35.61 -19.86 16.49
CA VAL A 152 34.45 -19.70 17.37
C VAL A 152 34.90 -18.94 18.61
N THR A 153 34.44 -17.69 18.75
CA THR A 153 34.98 -16.81 19.79
C THR A 153 33.99 -15.84 20.41
N HIS A 154 34.12 -15.54 21.71
CA HIS A 154 33.23 -14.59 22.41
C HIS A 154 31.75 -14.99 22.38
N ASN A 155 31.44 -16.27 22.22
CA ASN A 155 30.07 -16.76 22.26
C ASN A 155 29.69 -17.27 23.66
N LEU A 156 28.42 -17.08 24.02
CA LEU A 156 27.86 -17.48 25.30
C LEU A 156 26.83 -18.59 25.09
N PHE A 157 26.98 -19.71 25.81
CA PHE A 157 26.07 -20.85 25.76
C PHE A 157 25.47 -21.10 27.14
N TYR A 158 24.13 -21.11 27.26
CA TYR A 158 23.47 -21.45 28.52
C TYR A 158 22.07 -22.05 28.31
N ASP A 159 21.52 -22.74 29.32
CA ASP A 159 20.18 -23.36 29.24
C ASP A 159 20.03 -24.43 28.15
N ASN A 160 21.12 -24.97 27.63
CA ASN A 160 21.06 -26.00 26.61
C ASN A 160 21.04 -27.38 27.28
N THR A 161 20.22 -28.31 26.80
CA THR A 161 20.10 -29.66 27.42
C THR A 161 21.00 -30.71 26.78
N GLY A 162 21.66 -30.39 25.66
CA GLY A 162 22.64 -31.25 24.99
C GLY A 162 24.04 -30.64 25.01
N PRO A 163 24.96 -31.13 24.14
CA PRO A 163 26.28 -30.56 24.05
C PRO A 163 26.25 -29.12 23.52
N ALA A 164 27.03 -28.19 24.09
CA ALA A 164 27.05 -26.82 23.59
C ALA A 164 27.78 -26.71 22.25
N MET A 165 28.99 -27.28 22.17
CA MET A 165 29.82 -27.24 20.97
C MET A 165 30.44 -28.60 20.65
N ASN A 166 30.59 -28.87 19.36
CA ASN A 166 31.18 -30.09 18.86
C ASN A 166 32.01 -29.82 17.60
N ALA A 167 33.30 -30.15 17.66
CA ALA A 167 34.18 -30.28 16.51
C ALA A 167 34.47 -31.77 16.24
N TRP A 168 33.89 -32.31 15.17
CA TRP A 168 34.11 -33.69 14.70
C TRP A 168 34.82 -33.66 13.35
N ILE A 169 36.15 -33.66 13.38
CA ILE A 169 36.99 -33.42 12.21
C ILE A 169 37.81 -34.69 11.91
N GLU A 170 37.34 -35.50 10.97
CA GLU A 170 37.97 -36.78 10.60
C GLU A 170 39.00 -36.65 9.45
N MET A 171 39.03 -35.51 8.76
CA MET A 171 39.94 -35.17 7.65
C MET A 171 40.60 -33.79 7.90
N ALA A 172 41.38 -33.24 6.97
CA ALA A 172 42.05 -31.94 7.14
C ALA A 172 41.10 -30.84 7.67
N GLY A 173 41.51 -30.11 8.72
CA GLY A 173 40.74 -29.04 9.36
C GLY A 173 41.28 -28.68 10.75
N ALA A 174 41.15 -27.42 11.16
CA ALA A 174 41.63 -26.88 12.44
C ALA A 174 40.64 -25.85 13.02
N VAL A 175 39.93 -26.22 14.07
CA VAL A 175 38.93 -25.35 14.71
C VAL A 175 39.55 -24.65 15.92
N ASN A 176 39.33 -23.35 16.06
CA ASN A 176 39.76 -22.57 17.20
C ASN A 176 38.56 -22.16 18.06
N PHE A 177 38.48 -22.67 19.29
CA PHE A 177 37.52 -22.24 20.31
C PHE A 177 38.24 -21.32 21.30
N VAL A 178 37.97 -20.02 21.22
CA VAL A 178 38.71 -18.98 21.96
C VAL A 178 37.76 -18.05 22.71
N ASN A 179 37.94 -17.81 24.01
CA ASN A 179 37.13 -16.82 24.74
C ASN A 179 35.62 -17.10 24.67
N ASN A 180 35.17 -18.34 24.81
CA ASN A 180 33.73 -18.65 24.93
C ASN A 180 33.37 -18.94 26.39
N THR A 181 32.11 -18.70 26.75
CA THR A 181 31.57 -19.08 28.07
C THR A 181 30.44 -20.07 27.89
N ILE A 182 30.53 -21.22 28.56
CA ILE A 182 29.53 -22.29 28.52
C ILE A 182 29.07 -22.59 29.94
N PHE A 183 27.75 -22.49 30.16
CA PHE A 183 27.11 -22.73 31.44
C PHE A 183 25.96 -23.74 31.30
N GLY A 184 26.20 -24.97 31.77
CA GLY A 184 25.21 -26.05 31.73
C GLY A 184 25.16 -26.83 30.40
N GLY A 185 24.62 -28.05 30.48
CA GLY A 185 24.48 -28.98 29.35
C GLY A 185 25.05 -30.38 29.65
N THR A 186 24.99 -31.29 28.69
CA THR A 186 25.62 -32.62 28.83
C THR A 186 27.13 -32.48 28.68
N THR A 187 27.59 -32.05 27.52
CA THR A 187 29.02 -31.80 27.25
C THR A 187 29.23 -30.33 26.89
N GLY A 188 30.13 -29.63 27.58
CA GLY A 188 30.45 -28.25 27.26
C GLY A 188 31.05 -28.15 25.85
N LEU A 189 32.21 -28.74 25.65
CA LEU A 189 32.88 -28.81 24.36
C LEU A 189 33.38 -30.23 24.08
N MET A 190 33.05 -30.77 22.91
CA MET A 190 33.70 -31.95 22.36
C MET A 190 34.69 -31.56 21.26
N ALA A 191 35.94 -31.99 21.40
CA ALA A 191 37.02 -31.74 20.47
C ALA A 191 37.62 -33.07 19.96
N ALA A 192 37.26 -33.46 18.73
CA ALA A 192 37.69 -34.70 18.08
C ALA A 192 38.60 -34.40 16.87
N SER A 193 39.73 -33.71 17.10
CA SER A 193 40.81 -33.56 16.11
C SER A 193 42.10 -33.07 16.76
N ALA A 194 43.24 -33.54 16.25
CA ALA A 194 44.57 -33.17 16.72
C ALA A 194 44.98 -31.72 16.38
N SER A 195 44.20 -31.02 15.56
CA SER A 195 44.44 -29.62 15.17
C SER A 195 43.44 -28.64 15.79
N THR A 196 42.58 -29.13 16.69
CA THR A 196 41.65 -28.27 17.44
C THR A 196 42.39 -27.55 18.55
N ILE A 197 42.17 -26.24 18.68
CA ILE A 197 42.71 -25.44 19.77
C ILE A 197 41.56 -24.94 20.65
N VAL A 198 41.67 -25.16 21.95
CA VAL A 198 40.70 -24.77 22.98
C VAL A 198 41.42 -23.89 24.00
N ARG A 199 41.19 -22.58 23.98
CA ARG A 199 41.87 -21.66 24.90
C ARG A 199 40.99 -20.54 25.41
N ASN A 200 41.29 -20.01 26.59
CA ASN A 200 40.56 -18.87 27.18
C ASN A 200 39.05 -19.11 27.36
N ASN A 201 38.56 -20.35 27.41
CA ASN A 201 37.13 -20.60 27.58
C ASN A 201 36.79 -20.81 29.05
N ILE A 202 35.63 -20.34 29.48
CA ILE A 202 35.00 -20.77 30.74
C ILE A 202 34.00 -21.88 30.42
N ILE A 203 34.14 -23.05 31.03
CA ILE A 203 33.18 -24.16 30.90
C ILE A 203 32.79 -24.67 32.29
N THR A 204 31.53 -24.44 32.66
CA THR A 204 31.02 -24.81 33.98
C THR A 204 29.59 -25.34 33.97
N GLY A 205 29.20 -26.05 35.03
CA GLY A 205 27.84 -26.58 35.22
C GLY A 205 27.43 -27.69 34.26
N CYS A 206 28.33 -28.23 33.44
CA CYS A 206 28.06 -29.33 32.51
C CYS A 206 28.24 -30.71 33.18
N GLN A 207 27.72 -31.78 32.59
CA GLN A 207 28.07 -33.14 33.03
C GLN A 207 29.54 -33.44 32.71
N VAL A 208 29.98 -33.13 31.48
CA VAL A 208 31.38 -33.16 31.07
C VAL A 208 31.76 -31.77 30.58
N GLY A 209 32.84 -31.18 31.12
CA GLY A 209 33.33 -29.87 30.68
C GLY A 209 33.93 -29.95 29.28
N LEU A 210 35.15 -30.46 29.18
CA LEU A 210 35.88 -30.70 27.94
C LEU A 210 36.03 -32.21 27.68
N TYR A 211 35.59 -32.65 26.51
CA TYR A 211 35.68 -34.05 26.09
C TYR A 211 36.51 -34.19 24.81
N SER A 212 37.44 -35.14 24.80
CA SER A 212 38.14 -35.58 23.58
C SER A 212 38.01 -37.10 23.41
N PRO A 213 37.35 -37.61 22.35
CA PRO A 213 37.31 -39.04 22.10
C PRO A 213 38.71 -39.57 21.76
N GLY A 214 39.05 -40.75 22.29
CA GLY A 214 40.43 -41.29 22.24
C GLY A 214 41.01 -41.37 20.82
N GLY A 215 42.28 -40.96 20.68
CA GLY A 215 43.03 -41.00 19.41
C GLY A 215 43.51 -39.63 18.89
N TRP A 216 43.08 -38.52 19.51
CA TRP A 216 43.41 -37.16 19.09
C TRP A 216 44.11 -36.38 20.20
N THR A 217 45.10 -35.54 19.85
CA THR A 217 45.78 -34.63 20.78
C THR A 217 45.26 -33.21 20.60
N VAL A 218 44.31 -32.78 21.42
CA VAL A 218 43.79 -31.40 21.41
C VAL A 218 44.81 -30.46 22.04
N THR A 219 45.04 -29.29 21.44
CA THR A 219 45.83 -28.24 22.09
C THR A 219 44.90 -27.43 22.99
N GLU A 220 45.01 -27.60 24.30
CA GLU A 220 44.22 -26.85 25.27
C GLU A 220 45.12 -26.11 26.27
N ASN A 221 44.79 -24.86 26.59
CA ASN A 221 45.47 -24.04 27.58
C ASN A 221 44.70 -22.75 27.96
N TYR A 222 44.95 -22.23 29.17
CA TYR A 222 44.36 -20.98 29.67
C TYR A 222 42.82 -21.00 29.70
N ASN A 223 42.21 -22.17 29.88
CA ASN A 223 40.77 -22.29 30.10
C ASN A 223 40.46 -22.27 31.61
N ASP A 224 39.23 -21.94 31.97
CA ASP A 224 38.67 -22.24 33.29
C ASP A 224 37.60 -23.32 33.17
N ILE A 225 37.98 -24.55 33.48
CA ILE A 225 37.08 -25.72 33.43
C ILE A 225 36.79 -26.14 34.86
N TRP A 226 35.64 -25.73 35.37
CA TRP A 226 35.31 -25.85 36.79
C TRP A 226 33.84 -26.18 37.02
N GLY A 227 33.53 -26.83 38.14
CA GLY A 227 32.14 -27.04 38.57
C GLY A 227 31.31 -27.96 37.66
N ASN A 228 31.96 -28.78 36.82
CA ASN A 228 31.31 -29.82 36.02
C ASN A 228 31.29 -31.15 36.79
N SER A 229 30.39 -32.08 36.46
CA SER A 229 30.43 -33.43 37.06
C SER A 229 31.75 -34.14 36.75
N GLN A 230 32.31 -33.88 35.57
CA GLN A 230 33.66 -34.23 35.17
C GLN A 230 34.26 -33.09 34.33
N ASN A 231 35.29 -32.42 34.82
CA ASN A 231 35.90 -31.29 34.09
C ASN A 231 36.56 -31.74 32.77
N TYR A 232 37.32 -32.84 32.77
CA TYR A 232 38.01 -33.35 31.59
C TYR A 232 37.73 -34.83 31.38
N SER A 233 37.44 -35.23 30.14
CA SER A 233 37.22 -36.63 29.75
C SER A 233 37.99 -36.96 28.46
N GLY A 234 38.81 -38.01 28.50
CA GLY A 234 39.66 -38.41 27.36
C GLY A 234 40.89 -37.53 27.13
N LEU A 235 41.11 -36.53 28.00
CA LEU A 235 42.30 -35.67 28.05
C LEU A 235 42.57 -35.22 29.50
N TYR A 236 43.71 -34.56 29.73
CA TYR A 236 44.10 -34.00 31.02
C TYR A 236 44.26 -32.49 30.93
N ALA A 237 43.96 -31.80 32.02
CA ALA A 237 44.11 -30.36 32.15
C ALA A 237 45.54 -29.89 31.89
N SER A 238 45.66 -28.79 31.15
CA SER A 238 46.88 -28.04 30.93
C SER A 238 47.37 -27.39 32.25
N PRO A 239 48.69 -27.28 32.47
CA PRO A 239 49.22 -26.54 33.63
C PRO A 239 48.85 -25.04 33.64
N PHE A 240 48.38 -24.51 32.52
CA PHE A 240 47.95 -23.11 32.39
C PHE A 240 46.45 -22.92 32.60
N ASP A 241 45.69 -24.01 32.76
CA ASP A 241 44.26 -23.92 33.04
C ASP A 241 44.01 -23.55 34.50
N ILE A 242 42.91 -22.84 34.70
CA ILE A 242 42.33 -22.54 36.00
C ILE A 242 41.20 -23.55 36.24
N SER A 243 40.98 -23.90 37.50
CA SER A 243 39.81 -24.65 37.91
C SER A 243 39.30 -24.04 39.20
N ALA A 244 38.64 -22.89 39.07
CA ALA A 244 38.08 -22.11 40.16
C ALA A 244 36.65 -21.66 39.82
N ASP A 245 35.90 -21.21 40.82
CA ASP A 245 34.60 -20.60 40.54
C ASP A 245 34.82 -19.36 39.64
N PRO A 246 34.22 -19.29 38.43
CA PRO A 246 34.30 -18.12 37.58
C PRO A 246 33.75 -16.86 38.26
N PHE A 247 32.97 -17.04 39.33
CA PHE A 247 32.42 -15.98 40.16
C PHE A 247 31.59 -14.99 39.33
N PHE A 248 30.63 -15.53 38.57
CA PHE A 248 29.66 -14.74 37.83
C PHE A 248 28.78 -13.92 38.78
N LEU A 249 28.39 -12.71 38.35
CA LEU A 249 27.58 -11.79 39.14
C LEU A 249 26.26 -12.41 39.62
N ASP A 250 25.51 -13.06 38.74
CA ASP A 250 24.29 -13.77 39.11
C ASP A 250 23.89 -14.82 38.06
N THR A 251 24.15 -16.09 38.36
CA THR A 251 23.80 -17.21 37.48
C THR A 251 22.30 -17.49 37.40
N LEU A 252 21.50 -17.09 38.39
CA LEU A 252 20.05 -17.30 38.40
C LEU A 252 19.34 -16.33 37.45
N SER A 253 19.76 -15.05 37.44
CA SER A 253 19.28 -14.06 36.47
C SER A 253 20.02 -14.11 35.13
N ARG A 254 20.99 -15.03 34.98
CA ARG A 254 21.76 -15.28 33.75
C ARG A 254 22.70 -14.14 33.39
N ASN A 255 23.18 -13.45 34.40
CA ASN A 255 24.24 -12.45 34.33
C ASN A 255 25.59 -13.15 34.51
N PHE A 256 26.25 -13.42 33.40
CA PHE A 256 27.54 -14.13 33.34
C PHE A 256 28.74 -13.18 33.24
N TYR A 257 28.57 -11.89 33.54
CA TYR A 257 29.73 -11.01 33.73
C TYR A 257 30.50 -11.46 34.98
N LEU A 258 31.83 -11.35 34.92
CA LEU A 258 32.70 -11.70 36.05
C LEU A 258 32.54 -10.69 37.18
N HIS A 259 32.40 -11.16 38.41
CA HIS A 259 32.56 -10.31 39.57
C HIS A 259 34.04 -9.98 39.76
N ARG A 260 34.37 -8.81 40.30
CA ARG A 260 35.75 -8.31 40.54
C ARG A 260 36.69 -9.19 41.37
N ALA A 261 36.19 -10.30 41.91
CA ALA A 261 36.96 -11.27 42.69
C ALA A 261 37.18 -12.59 41.93
N SER A 262 36.77 -12.65 40.66
CA SER A 262 36.96 -13.79 39.80
C SER A 262 38.44 -14.02 39.52
N ALA A 263 38.84 -15.29 39.48
CA ALA A 263 40.19 -15.69 39.06
C ALA A 263 40.38 -15.64 37.54
N CYS A 264 39.32 -15.44 36.77
CA CYS A 264 39.34 -15.37 35.31
C CYS A 264 39.80 -14.01 34.77
N ILE A 265 39.84 -12.99 35.63
CA ILE A 265 40.25 -11.62 35.27
C ILE A 265 41.78 -11.57 35.08
N ASP A 266 42.25 -10.95 34.00
CA ASP A 266 43.65 -10.81 33.60
C ASP A 266 44.41 -12.14 33.42
N ALA A 267 43.67 -13.22 33.22
CA ALA A 267 44.20 -14.58 33.32
C ALA A 267 44.41 -15.29 31.97
N GLY A 268 43.83 -14.78 30.88
CA GLY A 268 43.83 -15.42 29.56
C GLY A 268 45.19 -15.41 28.85
N HIS A 269 45.33 -16.16 27.75
CA HIS A 269 46.61 -16.36 27.07
C HIS A 269 47.35 -15.04 26.73
N PRO A 270 48.62 -14.84 27.14
CA PRO A 270 49.32 -13.55 27.03
C PRO A 270 49.67 -13.10 25.60
N SER A 271 49.48 -13.98 24.62
CA SER A 271 49.69 -13.66 23.19
C SER A 271 48.41 -13.22 22.47
N LEU A 272 47.26 -13.25 23.14
CA LEU A 272 46.01 -12.73 22.59
C LEU A 272 45.95 -11.21 22.83
N PRO A 273 45.16 -10.47 22.03
CA PRO A 273 44.97 -9.04 22.24
C PRO A 273 44.44 -8.76 23.65
N ASN A 274 44.93 -7.69 24.29
CA ASN A 274 44.43 -7.21 25.57
C ASN A 274 42.93 -6.83 25.51
N ASP A 275 42.28 -6.81 26.67
CA ASP A 275 40.92 -6.32 26.80
C ASP A 275 40.86 -4.79 26.54
N LEU A 276 39.62 -4.27 26.42
CA LEU A 276 39.38 -2.86 26.08
C LEU A 276 39.90 -1.85 27.11
N ASP A 277 40.13 -2.30 28.33
CA ASP A 277 40.78 -1.54 29.41
C ASP A 277 42.30 -1.54 29.33
N GLY A 278 42.87 -2.25 28.35
CA GLY A 278 44.29 -2.39 28.12
C GLY A 278 44.95 -3.43 29.03
N THR A 279 44.21 -4.13 29.88
CA THR A 279 44.77 -5.19 30.73
C THR A 279 44.75 -6.53 29.98
N ARG A 280 45.33 -7.56 30.60
CA ARG A 280 45.54 -8.83 29.90
C ARG A 280 44.17 -9.46 29.64
N ILE A 281 43.97 -10.07 28.47
CA ILE A 281 42.66 -10.63 28.13
C ILE A 281 42.13 -11.57 29.23
N ASP A 282 40.87 -11.43 29.55
CA ASP A 282 40.16 -12.30 30.46
C ASP A 282 39.89 -13.68 29.86
N ILE A 283 39.66 -14.66 30.72
CA ILE A 283 39.13 -15.97 30.33
C ILE A 283 37.61 -15.85 30.23
N GLY A 284 37.02 -16.30 29.12
CA GLY A 284 35.57 -16.29 28.89
C GLY A 284 35.12 -15.33 27.79
N ALA A 285 33.81 -15.32 27.53
CA ALA A 285 33.16 -14.53 26.49
C ALA A 285 32.87 -13.07 26.88
N LEU A 286 32.84 -12.76 28.17
CA LEU A 286 32.48 -11.45 28.71
C LEU A 286 33.65 -10.93 29.54
N PRO A 287 34.45 -9.98 29.04
CA PRO A 287 35.56 -9.41 29.80
C PRO A 287 35.04 -8.51 30.94
N PHE A 288 35.83 -8.43 32.01
CA PHE A 288 35.71 -7.50 33.11
C PHE A 288 36.65 -6.33 32.84
N ASP A 289 36.12 -5.22 32.34
CA ASP A 289 36.97 -4.07 32.07
C ASP A 289 37.21 -3.24 33.34
N GLN A 290 38.41 -2.72 33.54
CA GLN A 290 38.88 -2.15 34.81
C GLN A 290 39.05 -0.62 34.76
N ARG A 291 38.45 0.07 33.78
CA ARG A 291 38.55 1.54 33.60
C ARG A 291 37.75 2.34 34.66
N ILE A 292 38.26 3.53 35.03
CA ILE A 292 37.53 4.56 35.80
C ILE A 292 36.29 5.05 35.05
N PRO A 293 35.26 5.60 35.74
CA PRO A 293 34.01 6.07 35.15
C PRO A 293 34.23 6.92 33.91
N SER A 294 33.79 6.44 32.75
CA SER A 294 33.96 7.11 31.47
C SER A 294 32.61 7.35 30.81
N ALA A 295 32.41 8.57 30.34
CA ALA A 295 31.25 8.89 29.52
C ALA A 295 31.55 8.49 28.07
N TYR A 296 30.61 7.80 27.45
CA TYR A 296 30.72 7.39 26.05
C TYR A 296 29.35 7.47 25.39
N ASN A 297 29.31 7.31 24.07
CA ASN A 297 28.10 7.45 23.28
C ASN A 297 27.37 8.78 23.53
N LEU A 298 28.12 9.89 23.51
CA LEU A 298 27.57 11.24 23.60
C LEU A 298 26.65 11.46 22.41
N ASN A 299 25.38 11.71 22.67
CA ASN A 299 24.39 11.99 21.64
C ASN A 299 23.34 12.97 22.18
N LEU A 300 22.48 13.45 21.29
CA LEU A 300 21.38 14.34 21.64
C LEU A 300 20.03 13.58 21.69
N GLY A 301 20.07 12.32 22.11
CA GLY A 301 18.91 11.43 22.11
C GLY A 301 18.60 10.91 20.70
N SER A 302 17.42 11.23 20.20
CA SER A 302 16.97 10.88 18.84
C SER A 302 17.31 11.94 17.79
N GLU A 303 17.95 13.03 18.18
CA GLU A 303 18.29 14.13 17.27
C GLU A 303 19.51 13.77 16.40
N ASP A 304 19.44 14.10 15.11
CA ASP A 304 20.59 14.02 14.21
C ASP A 304 21.60 15.11 14.58
N ILE A 305 22.80 14.70 14.99
CA ILE A 305 23.85 15.61 15.44
C ILE A 305 24.35 16.53 14.32
N ALA A 306 24.10 16.21 13.04
CA ALA A 306 24.42 17.12 11.94
C ALA A 306 23.31 18.16 11.66
N HIS A 307 22.09 17.92 12.15
CA HIS A 307 20.89 18.72 11.83
C HIS A 307 19.98 18.86 13.06
N VAL A 308 20.52 19.46 14.12
CA VAL A 308 19.83 19.66 15.39
C VAL A 308 18.76 20.74 15.25
N LEU A 309 17.51 20.40 15.57
CA LEU A 309 16.36 21.31 15.47
C LEU A 309 16.03 22.00 16.80
N ASN A 310 16.28 21.34 17.92
CA ASN A 310 15.93 21.83 19.24
C ASN A 310 17.02 22.75 19.78
N HIS A 311 16.67 24.00 20.08
CA HIS A 311 17.61 25.00 20.62
C HIS A 311 17.96 24.77 22.11
N THR A 312 17.33 23.77 22.72
CA THR A 312 17.60 23.25 24.07
C THR A 312 17.75 21.74 24.04
N PRO A 313 18.75 21.21 23.31
CA PRO A 313 18.85 19.77 23.09
C PRO A 313 19.14 19.05 24.42
N THR A 314 18.65 17.82 24.55
CA THR A 314 18.98 16.98 25.70
C THR A 314 20.23 16.19 25.38
N ILE A 315 21.30 16.45 26.12
CA ILE A 315 22.56 15.73 25.99
C ILE A 315 22.42 14.43 26.76
N HIS A 316 22.58 13.31 26.07
CA HIS A 316 22.61 11.97 26.63
C HIS A 316 24.01 11.38 26.54
N TRP A 317 24.32 10.54 27.50
CA TRP A 317 25.52 9.74 27.48
C TRP A 317 25.23 8.37 28.05
N MET A 318 26.08 7.41 27.70
CA MET A 318 26.24 6.21 28.47
C MET A 318 27.40 6.38 29.44
N PHE A 319 27.26 5.69 30.56
CA PHE A 319 28.21 5.70 31.63
C PHE A 319 28.81 4.31 31.75
N TYR A 320 30.13 4.25 31.72
CA TYR A 320 30.86 3.01 31.91
C TYR A 320 31.66 3.08 33.20
N ASP A 321 31.27 2.29 34.20
CA ASP A 321 32.05 2.07 35.42
C ASP A 321 31.83 0.64 35.91
N THR A 322 32.92 -0.11 35.97
CA THR A 322 32.95 -1.52 36.33
C THR A 322 33.19 -1.78 37.79
N VAL A 323 33.50 -0.73 38.55
CA VAL A 323 33.69 -0.77 39.99
C VAL A 323 32.41 -0.32 40.70
N ASN A 324 31.69 0.64 40.12
CA ASN A 324 30.41 1.14 40.60
C ASN A 324 29.36 1.12 39.49
N MET A 325 28.38 0.21 39.58
CA MET A 325 27.36 0.03 38.53
C MET A 325 26.33 1.18 38.44
N THR A 326 26.57 2.29 39.12
CA THR A 326 25.69 3.47 39.14
C THR A 326 26.52 4.74 39.03
N GLN A 327 26.09 5.66 38.16
CA GLN A 327 26.63 7.02 38.15
C GLN A 327 26.26 7.75 39.45
N ALA A 328 27.17 8.59 39.95
CA ALA A 328 26.97 9.46 41.10
C ALA A 328 27.14 10.96 40.77
N GLY A 329 27.67 11.31 39.60
CA GLY A 329 27.62 12.70 39.10
C GLY A 329 28.12 12.89 37.67
N TYR A 330 27.84 14.07 37.12
CA TYR A 330 28.29 14.51 35.80
C TYR A 330 28.72 15.99 35.81
N GLU A 331 29.48 16.38 34.79
CA GLU A 331 29.83 17.77 34.49
C GLU A 331 29.95 17.96 32.98
N ILE A 332 29.31 19.00 32.44
CA ILE A 332 29.20 19.30 31.00
C ILE A 332 29.64 20.74 30.73
N GLU A 333 30.34 20.92 29.61
CA GLU A 333 30.65 22.23 29.03
C GLU A 333 30.29 22.25 27.54
N VAL A 334 29.79 23.38 27.05
CA VAL A 334 29.40 23.61 25.65
C VAL A 334 29.99 24.95 25.19
N GLY A 335 30.59 24.93 24.00
CA GLY A 335 31.31 26.05 23.40
C GLY A 335 31.17 26.09 21.88
N THR A 336 31.67 27.15 21.26
CA THR A 336 31.73 27.31 19.79
C THR A 336 33.04 26.81 19.19
N ASP A 337 34.01 26.41 20.02
CA ASP A 337 35.29 25.85 19.61
C ASP A 337 35.82 24.79 20.61
N LYS A 338 37.03 24.27 20.37
CA LYS A 338 37.66 23.19 21.14
C LYS A 338 38.83 23.63 22.03
N ASP A 339 39.04 24.93 22.21
CA ASP A 339 40.17 25.43 22.99
C ASP A 339 39.92 25.29 24.51
N TRP A 340 38.65 25.28 24.91
CA TRP A 340 38.15 25.12 26.26
C TRP A 340 38.85 25.99 27.32
N ALA A 341 39.37 27.15 26.93
CA ALA A 341 39.96 28.11 27.85
C ALA A 341 38.89 28.70 28.79
N SER A 342 37.67 28.82 28.28
CA SER A 342 36.41 29.03 29.02
C SER A 342 35.33 28.18 28.37
N ALA A 343 34.18 28.00 29.02
CA ALA A 343 32.98 27.55 28.32
C ALA A 343 32.24 28.78 27.78
N GLU A 344 32.06 28.87 26.46
CA GLU A 344 31.50 30.05 25.80
C GLU A 344 29.97 30.11 25.94
N THR A 345 29.32 28.94 25.89
CA THR A 345 27.86 28.86 25.73
C THR A 345 27.17 28.31 26.98
N TRP A 346 27.70 27.25 27.59
CA TRP A 346 27.14 26.65 28.81
C TRP A 346 28.17 25.87 29.63
N GLN A 347 28.05 25.95 30.96
CA GLN A 347 28.77 25.08 31.91
C GLN A 347 27.81 24.64 33.02
N SER A 348 27.66 23.33 33.24
CA SER A 348 26.76 22.81 34.27
C SER A 348 27.32 22.92 35.68
N GLY A 349 28.65 22.93 35.82
CA GLY A 349 29.33 22.59 37.06
C GLY A 349 29.13 21.11 37.43
N GLN A 350 29.68 20.70 38.57
CA GLN A 350 29.55 19.33 39.07
C GLN A 350 28.15 19.09 39.65
N ILE A 351 27.38 18.20 39.03
CA ILE A 351 26.04 17.82 39.47
C ILE A 351 26.09 16.41 40.03
N ILE A 352 25.68 16.24 41.29
CA ILE A 352 25.63 14.94 41.97
C ILE A 352 24.27 14.30 41.71
N THR A 353 24.24 13.36 40.77
CA THR A 353 23.04 12.62 40.36
C THR A 353 23.42 11.33 39.62
N SER A 354 22.49 10.39 39.57
CA SER A 354 22.56 9.20 38.74
C SER A 354 22.06 9.41 37.31
N ASP A 355 21.54 10.59 36.98
CA ASP A 355 20.98 10.88 35.65
C ASP A 355 22.04 10.81 34.56
N THR A 356 21.78 10.07 33.49
CA THR A 356 22.66 9.96 32.32
C THR A 356 22.22 10.87 31.18
N PHE A 357 21.60 12.00 31.53
CA PHE A 357 21.14 13.02 30.60
C PHE A 357 21.15 14.40 31.26
N ALA A 358 21.26 15.45 30.45
CA ALA A 358 21.13 16.83 30.89
C ALA A 358 20.54 17.69 29.78
N ILE A 359 19.56 18.53 30.13
CA ILE A 359 19.00 19.50 29.19
C ILE A 359 19.95 20.68 29.10
N TYR A 360 20.33 21.06 27.88
CA TYR A 360 21.12 22.25 27.62
C TYR A 360 20.45 23.49 28.22
N SER A 361 21.19 24.24 29.04
CA SER A 361 20.66 25.40 29.79
C SER A 361 21.53 26.66 29.64
N GLY A 362 22.27 26.78 28.54
CA GLY A 362 23.08 27.95 28.21
C GLY A 362 22.33 29.02 27.42
N THR A 363 23.08 29.86 26.71
CA THR A 363 22.51 30.85 25.78
C THR A 363 21.86 30.17 24.57
N ALA A 364 20.86 30.81 23.95
CA ALA A 364 20.18 30.24 22.79
C ALA A 364 21.16 29.84 21.67
N LEU A 365 20.98 28.64 21.13
CA LEU A 365 21.77 28.10 20.03
C LEU A 365 21.28 28.69 18.70
N GLU A 366 22.19 28.98 17.77
CA GLU A 366 21.88 29.61 16.48
C GLU A 366 21.87 28.59 15.34
N ASN A 367 20.86 28.67 14.45
CA ASN A 367 20.75 27.81 13.27
C ASN A 367 21.98 27.92 12.36
N GLY A 368 22.42 26.79 11.80
CA GLY A 368 23.58 26.71 10.91
C GLY A 368 24.94 26.77 11.62
N ILE A 369 24.98 26.86 12.95
CA ILE A 369 26.22 26.91 13.73
C ILE A 369 26.56 25.52 14.29
N THR A 370 27.84 25.14 14.18
CA THR A 370 28.39 23.96 14.86
C THR A 370 28.87 24.32 16.26
N TYR A 371 28.36 23.59 17.25
CA TYR A 371 28.77 23.67 18.65
C TYR A 371 29.57 22.43 19.05
N TYR A 372 30.47 22.62 20.00
CA TYR A 372 31.26 21.56 20.62
C TYR A 372 30.80 21.40 22.06
N PHE A 373 30.76 20.17 22.55
CA PHE A 373 30.48 19.90 23.96
C PHE A 373 31.41 18.82 24.49
N ARG A 374 31.67 18.89 25.79
CA ARG A 374 32.43 17.88 26.51
C ARG A 374 31.75 17.50 27.81
N ILE A 375 31.90 16.24 28.20
CA ILE A 375 31.35 15.69 29.45
C ILE A 375 32.35 14.81 30.17
N ARG A 376 32.32 14.87 31.50
CA ARG A 376 32.95 13.88 32.38
C ARG A 376 31.97 13.41 33.45
N VAL A 377 32.19 12.21 33.97
CA VAL A 377 31.28 11.51 34.88
C VAL A 377 32.03 10.96 36.08
N SER A 378 31.30 10.70 37.16
CA SER A 378 31.82 10.12 38.40
C SER A 378 30.93 8.98 38.88
N GLY A 379 31.54 7.87 39.29
CA GLY A 379 30.85 6.74 39.90
C GLY A 379 30.64 6.87 41.41
N ASN A 380 31.36 7.77 42.10
CA ASN A 380 31.27 7.93 43.55
C ASN A 380 31.09 9.40 44.01
N GLY A 381 30.99 10.34 43.06
CA GLY A 381 30.83 11.77 43.30
C GLY A 381 32.13 12.50 43.67
N THR A 382 33.27 11.80 43.77
CA THR A 382 34.56 12.37 44.18
C THR A 382 35.68 12.13 43.18
N ASP A 383 35.67 10.97 42.51
CA ASP A 383 36.63 10.61 41.47
C ASP A 383 35.98 10.80 40.10
N TRP A 384 36.56 11.68 39.29
CA TRP A 384 36.02 12.10 38.00
C TRP A 384 36.82 11.51 36.85
N GLY A 385 36.11 10.98 35.85
CA GLY A 385 36.68 10.50 34.60
C GLY A 385 37.34 11.58 33.75
N ALA A 386 37.95 11.14 32.65
CA ALA A 386 38.42 12.04 31.61
C ALA A 386 37.24 12.74 30.92
N TRP A 387 37.51 13.90 30.30
CA TRP A 387 36.56 14.56 29.41
C TRP A 387 36.42 13.78 28.10
N THR A 388 35.18 13.56 27.69
CA THR A 388 34.81 13.05 26.38
C THR A 388 34.17 14.19 25.59
N GLU A 389 34.60 14.40 24.35
CA GLU A 389 34.14 15.50 23.49
C GLU A 389 33.26 15.00 22.34
N ALA A 390 32.32 15.83 21.91
CA ALA A 390 31.52 15.64 20.71
C ALA A 390 31.17 17.02 20.11
N ALA A 391 30.55 17.01 18.93
CA ALA A 391 30.06 18.21 18.26
C ALA A 391 28.66 17.95 17.71
N PHE A 392 27.89 19.01 17.56
CA PHE A 392 26.63 18.99 16.84
C PHE A 392 26.43 20.29 16.06
N THR A 393 25.66 20.25 14.99
CA THR A 393 25.34 21.42 14.15
C THR A 393 23.85 21.66 14.19
N MET A 394 23.44 22.91 14.41
CA MET A 394 22.04 23.32 14.30
C MET A 394 21.63 23.36 12.82
N ASN A 395 20.47 22.81 12.48
CA ASN A 395 19.94 22.91 11.12
C ASN A 395 19.60 24.38 10.78
N ALA A 396 19.84 24.80 9.53
CA ALA A 396 19.30 26.06 9.01
C ALA A 396 18.44 25.76 7.77
N PRO A 397 17.11 25.90 7.85
CA PRO A 397 16.25 25.60 6.72
C PRO A 397 16.54 26.53 5.52
N PRO A 398 16.24 26.09 4.29
CA PRO A 398 16.41 26.91 3.09
C PRO A 398 15.64 28.23 3.18
N GLU A 399 16.19 29.29 2.55
CA GLU A 399 15.52 30.59 2.48
C GLU A 399 14.19 30.51 1.70
N ALA A 400 13.28 31.45 1.95
CA ALA A 400 12.03 31.53 1.21
C ALA A 400 12.30 31.78 -0.30
N PRO A 401 11.67 31.02 -1.22
CA PRO A 401 11.93 31.15 -2.64
C PRO A 401 11.30 32.41 -3.24
N ASP A 402 11.92 32.96 -4.30
CA ASP A 402 11.31 34.04 -5.09
C ASP A 402 10.25 33.50 -6.04
N LEU A 403 9.03 34.03 -5.97
CA LEU A 403 7.95 33.69 -6.89
C LEU A 403 8.19 34.32 -8.27
N LEU A 404 8.06 33.54 -9.35
CA LEU A 404 8.31 33.99 -10.73
C LEU A 404 7.05 34.06 -11.59
N TRP A 405 6.15 33.08 -11.51
CA TRP A 405 4.94 33.02 -12.34
C TRP A 405 3.86 32.15 -11.67
N PRO A 406 2.57 32.51 -11.73
CA PRO A 406 1.98 33.67 -12.40
C PRO A 406 1.99 34.94 -11.53
N LEU A 407 2.13 36.11 -12.18
CA LEU A 407 2.15 37.41 -11.52
C LEU A 407 0.98 38.29 -11.99
N ASN A 408 -0.04 38.42 -11.14
CA ASN A 408 -1.18 39.34 -11.27
C ASN A 408 -1.83 39.33 -12.67
N GLN A 409 -2.10 38.14 -13.20
CA GLN A 409 -2.58 37.94 -14.57
C GLN A 409 -3.70 36.90 -14.66
N LEU A 410 -4.39 36.91 -15.80
CA LEU A 410 -5.34 35.86 -16.19
C LEU A 410 -4.58 34.60 -16.62
N VAL A 411 -5.00 33.45 -16.09
CA VAL A 411 -4.38 32.15 -16.35
C VAL A 411 -5.44 31.19 -16.90
N SER A 412 -5.02 30.36 -17.87
CA SER A 412 -5.86 29.30 -18.43
C SER A 412 -6.17 28.25 -17.37
N ILE A 413 -7.37 27.67 -17.45
CA ILE A 413 -7.83 26.59 -16.57
C ILE A 413 -7.25 25.22 -16.94
N GLU A 414 -6.55 25.11 -18.08
CA GLU A 414 -5.86 23.89 -18.52
C GLU A 414 -4.77 23.42 -17.54
N ALA A 415 -3.95 24.35 -17.03
CA ALA A 415 -2.95 24.07 -16.00
C ALA A 415 -2.45 25.38 -15.38
N VAL A 416 -2.65 25.57 -14.07
CA VAL A 416 -2.00 26.64 -13.33
C VAL A 416 -0.62 26.16 -12.94
N ARG A 417 0.41 26.66 -13.63
CA ARG A 417 1.81 26.39 -13.29
C ARG A 417 2.27 27.40 -12.27
N LEU A 418 2.88 26.99 -11.17
CA LEU A 418 3.55 27.89 -10.24
C LEU A 418 5.05 27.71 -10.42
N ILE A 419 5.80 28.79 -10.58
CA ILE A 419 7.25 28.75 -10.84
C ILE A 419 7.96 29.62 -9.83
N VAL A 420 9.01 29.09 -9.21
CA VAL A 420 9.88 29.79 -8.26
C VAL A 420 11.34 29.75 -8.69
N ARG A 421 12.12 30.73 -8.22
CA ARG A 421 13.58 30.63 -8.21
C ARG A 421 14.00 29.71 -7.07
N ASN A 422 14.99 28.85 -7.32
CA ASN A 422 15.50 27.96 -6.29
C ASN A 422 16.13 28.73 -5.12
N SER A 423 15.88 28.22 -3.91
CA SER A 423 16.35 28.74 -2.64
C SER A 423 17.81 28.36 -2.38
N PHE A 424 18.48 29.13 -1.53
CA PHE A 424 19.79 28.80 -1.00
C PHE A 424 19.63 28.11 0.36
N ASP A 425 20.39 27.03 0.57
CA ASP A 425 20.51 26.32 1.83
C ASP A 425 21.92 26.50 2.42
N ALA A 426 22.00 26.85 3.71
CA ALA A 426 23.27 27.17 4.36
C ALA A 426 24.09 25.93 4.75
N ASN A 427 23.42 24.80 4.97
CA ASN A 427 24.01 23.51 5.30
C ASN A 427 24.45 22.75 4.03
N GLY A 428 23.94 23.15 2.87
CA GLY A 428 24.22 22.55 1.57
C GLY A 428 23.31 21.35 1.26
N ASP A 429 22.19 21.22 1.96
CA ASP A 429 21.20 20.17 1.78
C ASP A 429 20.38 20.39 0.50
N GLU A 430 19.83 19.31 -0.06
CA GLU A 430 18.97 19.37 -1.26
C GLU A 430 17.57 19.89 -0.90
N PRO A 431 17.13 21.05 -1.44
CA PRO A 431 15.81 21.59 -1.12
C PRO A 431 14.67 20.86 -1.85
N TYR A 432 13.52 20.79 -1.20
CA TYR A 432 12.22 20.58 -1.84
C TYR A 432 11.32 21.80 -1.64
N TYR A 433 10.23 21.87 -2.40
CA TYR A 433 9.34 23.02 -2.42
C TYR A 433 7.89 22.62 -2.12
N ASP A 434 7.26 23.41 -1.24
CA ASP A 434 5.83 23.38 -1.01
C ASP A 434 5.18 24.59 -1.68
N PHE A 435 4.07 24.35 -2.35
CA PHE A 435 3.26 25.34 -3.05
C PHE A 435 1.86 25.36 -2.46
N GLN A 436 1.30 26.55 -2.23
CA GLN A 436 -0.07 26.72 -1.76
C GLN A 436 -0.78 27.79 -2.58
N ILE A 437 -2.04 27.52 -2.92
CA ILE A 437 -2.97 28.44 -3.56
C ILE A 437 -4.18 28.62 -2.64
N PHE A 438 -4.64 29.86 -2.48
CA PHE A 438 -5.72 30.29 -1.60
C PHE A 438 -6.77 31.08 -2.37
N SER A 439 -8.04 30.94 -1.98
CA SER A 439 -9.18 31.64 -2.59
C SER A 439 -9.46 33.00 -1.94
N ASP A 440 -8.69 33.41 -0.92
CA ASP A 440 -8.88 34.65 -0.18
C ASP A 440 -7.57 35.42 0.04
N PRO A 441 -7.62 36.76 0.15
CA PRO A 441 -6.43 37.59 0.39
C PRO A 441 -5.81 37.41 1.77
N GLY A 442 -6.53 36.82 2.72
CA GLY A 442 -6.03 36.54 4.06
C GLY A 442 -5.19 35.27 4.16
N LEU A 443 -5.08 34.48 3.08
CA LEU A 443 -4.45 33.16 3.07
C LEU A 443 -5.04 32.20 4.12
N THR A 444 -6.37 32.26 4.30
CA THR A 444 -7.09 31.45 5.30
C THR A 444 -7.90 30.32 4.70
N GLN A 445 -8.24 30.39 3.42
CA GLN A 445 -8.99 29.40 2.65
C GLN A 445 -8.06 28.76 1.62
N LEU A 446 -7.40 27.67 2.02
CA LEU A 446 -6.53 26.90 1.13
C LEU A 446 -7.38 26.25 0.03
N ALA A 447 -7.10 26.59 -1.22
CA ALA A 447 -7.77 26.03 -2.40
C ALA A 447 -7.11 24.72 -2.83
N ILE A 448 -5.78 24.71 -2.98
CA ILE A 448 -5.00 23.52 -3.32
C ILE A 448 -3.53 23.73 -2.91
N SER A 449 -2.81 22.63 -2.70
CA SER A 449 -1.38 22.65 -2.40
C SER A 449 -0.68 21.44 -2.96
N GLU A 450 0.62 21.58 -3.24
CA GLU A 450 1.51 20.47 -3.55
C GLU A 450 2.74 20.63 -2.65
N ALA A 451 3.19 19.53 -2.04
CA ALA A 451 4.31 19.54 -1.10
C ALA A 451 5.40 18.57 -1.57
N GLY A 452 6.65 18.83 -1.19
CA GLY A 452 7.76 17.92 -1.51
C GLY A 452 8.19 17.93 -2.98
N VAL A 453 7.96 19.02 -3.71
CA VAL A 453 8.41 19.12 -5.12
C VAL A 453 9.92 19.22 -5.14
N THR A 454 10.61 18.21 -5.68
CA THR A 454 12.07 18.20 -5.80
C THR A 454 12.56 19.38 -6.63
N GLU A 455 13.67 19.97 -6.19
CA GLU A 455 14.35 21.03 -6.94
C GLU A 455 14.62 20.65 -8.40
N GLN A 456 14.36 21.58 -9.32
CA GLN A 456 14.66 21.43 -10.75
C GLN A 456 15.80 22.37 -11.17
N LEU A 457 16.46 22.06 -12.28
CA LEU A 457 17.52 22.89 -12.84
C LEU A 457 17.01 24.33 -13.11
N ASP A 458 17.74 25.32 -12.60
CA ASP A 458 17.49 26.77 -12.69
C ASP A 458 16.26 27.31 -11.91
N SER A 459 15.11 26.64 -12.01
CA SER A 459 13.86 27.06 -11.36
C SER A 459 12.94 25.87 -11.12
N THR A 460 12.26 25.86 -9.98
CA THR A 460 11.33 24.79 -9.60
C THR A 460 9.90 25.16 -9.94
N ARG A 461 9.13 24.19 -10.43
CA ARG A 461 7.73 24.38 -10.81
C ARG A 461 6.81 23.27 -10.34
N SER A 462 5.57 23.67 -10.05
CA SER A 462 4.44 22.80 -9.74
C SER A 462 3.30 23.10 -10.74
N SER A 463 2.46 22.11 -11.05
CA SER A 463 1.33 22.27 -11.98
C SER A 463 0.03 21.76 -11.36
N PHE A 464 -0.98 22.63 -11.30
CA PHE A 464 -2.28 22.34 -10.73
C PHE A 464 -3.36 22.28 -11.80
N TYR A 465 -4.18 21.23 -11.74
CA TYR A 465 -5.20 20.92 -12.76
C TYR A 465 -6.64 21.02 -12.25
N ASP A 466 -6.86 21.06 -10.92
CA ASP A 466 -8.19 20.89 -10.30
C ASP A 466 -8.71 22.14 -9.56
N LEU A 467 -8.29 23.34 -9.96
CA LEU A 467 -8.86 24.57 -9.39
C LEU A 467 -10.26 24.83 -9.98
N ASN A 468 -11.28 24.88 -9.12
CA ASN A 468 -12.69 24.83 -9.53
C ASN A 468 -13.39 26.19 -9.70
N ASP A 469 -12.99 27.22 -8.96
CA ASP A 469 -13.70 28.51 -8.94
C ASP A 469 -13.18 29.45 -10.03
N VAL A 470 -13.67 29.21 -11.23
CA VAL A 470 -13.43 30.04 -12.40
C VAL A 470 -13.86 31.50 -12.19
N GLY A 471 -13.14 32.45 -12.80
CA GLY A 471 -13.37 33.89 -12.60
C GLY A 471 -12.85 34.44 -11.26
N THR A 472 -12.40 33.57 -10.36
CA THR A 472 -11.90 33.94 -9.02
C THR A 472 -10.43 34.36 -9.08
N GLN A 473 -10.07 35.37 -8.29
CA GLN A 473 -8.68 35.70 -8.02
C GLN A 473 -8.16 34.79 -6.91
N TYR A 474 -7.02 34.16 -7.14
CA TYR A 474 -6.32 33.31 -6.19
C TYR A 474 -5.03 33.99 -5.73
N TRP A 475 -4.62 33.69 -4.51
CA TRP A 475 -3.33 34.07 -3.92
C TRP A 475 -2.47 32.83 -3.78
N TRP A 476 -1.19 32.89 -4.11
CA TRP A 476 -0.32 31.73 -3.99
C TRP A 476 1.03 32.11 -3.39
N ARG A 477 1.62 31.16 -2.69
CA ARG A 477 2.93 31.27 -2.04
C ARG A 477 3.68 29.95 -2.15
N ALA A 478 4.98 30.00 -1.96
CA ALA A 478 5.82 28.83 -1.89
C ALA A 478 6.80 28.95 -0.72
N ARG A 479 7.30 27.82 -0.23
CA ARG A 479 8.44 27.74 0.69
C ARG A 479 9.35 26.62 0.24
N ALA A 480 10.61 26.71 0.61
CA ALA A 480 11.56 25.61 0.48
C ALA A 480 11.73 24.93 1.83
N GLY A 481 12.00 23.63 1.82
CA GLY A 481 12.37 22.86 3.00
C GLY A 481 13.50 21.90 2.64
N ASP A 482 14.22 21.46 3.66
CA ASP A 482 15.16 20.36 3.57
C ASP A 482 14.53 19.13 4.26
N GLN A 483 15.24 18.01 4.28
CA GLN A 483 14.74 16.77 4.88
C GLN A 483 14.51 16.83 6.41
N TYR A 484 14.94 17.90 7.08
CA TYR A 484 14.93 18.10 8.53
C TYR A 484 13.97 19.21 8.98
N ASP A 485 13.92 20.33 8.28
CA ASP A 485 13.10 21.51 8.62
C ASP A 485 12.58 22.25 7.38
N VAL A 486 11.56 23.09 7.59
CA VAL A 486 10.90 23.86 6.53
C VAL A 486 11.15 25.36 6.71
N GLY A 487 11.56 25.99 5.62
CA GLY A 487 11.80 27.42 5.56
C GLY A 487 10.52 28.26 5.60
N GLU A 488 10.73 29.56 5.69
CA GLU A 488 9.64 30.54 5.71
C GLU A 488 8.87 30.59 4.38
N TRP A 489 7.60 31.00 4.47
CA TRP A 489 6.79 31.22 3.28
C TRP A 489 7.21 32.51 2.55
N SER A 490 7.22 32.45 1.22
CA SER A 490 7.34 33.62 0.37
C SER A 490 6.19 34.61 0.60
N SER A 491 6.41 35.87 0.25
CA SER A 491 5.29 36.81 0.07
C SER A 491 4.37 36.31 -1.05
N PRO A 492 3.04 36.37 -0.89
CA PRO A 492 2.13 35.79 -1.87
C PRO A 492 2.04 36.64 -3.16
N MET A 493 1.85 35.97 -4.29
CA MET A 493 1.45 36.56 -5.57
C MET A 493 0.00 36.20 -5.90
N THR A 494 -0.59 36.81 -6.94
CA THR A 494 -1.97 36.51 -7.35
C THR A 494 -2.10 36.13 -8.81
N PHE A 495 -3.18 35.43 -9.15
CA PHE A 495 -3.64 35.22 -10.52
C PHE A 495 -5.17 35.09 -10.55
N THR A 496 -5.78 35.18 -11.73
CA THR A 496 -7.23 34.99 -11.91
C THR A 496 -7.49 33.86 -12.89
N LEU A 497 -8.34 32.89 -12.53
CA LEU A 497 -8.76 31.85 -13.45
C LEU A 497 -9.76 32.38 -14.46
N ARG A 498 -9.60 31.98 -15.72
CA ARG A 498 -10.57 32.31 -16.78
C ARG A 498 -11.97 31.71 -16.48
N ASN A 499 -13.03 32.44 -16.82
CA ASN A 499 -14.41 31.91 -16.85
C ASN A 499 -14.64 30.96 -18.07
N PRO A 500 -15.31 29.80 -17.88
CA PRO A 500 -15.83 28.98 -18.95
C PRO A 500 -16.89 29.76 -19.73
N ILE A 501 -17.01 29.42 -21.00
CA ILE A 501 -18.01 29.98 -21.90
C ILE A 501 -18.90 28.87 -22.45
N SER A 502 -20.12 29.24 -22.84
CA SER A 502 -21.01 28.37 -23.62
C SER A 502 -21.14 28.95 -25.02
N PHE A 503 -20.99 28.12 -26.05
CA PHE A 503 -21.16 28.53 -27.44
C PHE A 503 -21.82 27.42 -28.27
N ASN A 504 -22.55 27.82 -29.30
CA ASN A 504 -23.33 26.89 -30.13
C ASN A 504 -22.54 26.47 -31.38
N VAL A 505 -22.50 25.17 -31.66
CA VAL A 505 -21.83 24.61 -32.84
C VAL A 505 -22.39 25.22 -34.12
N ARG A 506 -23.72 25.23 -34.34
CA ARG A 506 -24.33 25.62 -35.62
C ARG A 506 -24.11 27.09 -36.00
N THR A 507 -23.94 27.98 -35.03
CA THR A 507 -23.70 29.41 -35.28
C THR A 507 -22.22 29.77 -35.35
N SER A 508 -21.33 28.88 -34.88
CA SER A 508 -19.91 29.21 -34.67
C SER A 508 -18.94 28.25 -35.36
N TYR A 509 -19.36 27.03 -35.71
CA TYR A 509 -18.52 25.95 -36.22
C TYR A 509 -19.25 25.05 -37.25
N PRO A 510 -18.54 24.47 -38.24
CA PRO A 510 -19.15 23.63 -39.28
C PRO A 510 -19.53 22.22 -38.81
N THR A 511 -18.91 21.72 -37.73
CA THR A 511 -19.08 20.35 -37.22
C THR A 511 -18.97 20.32 -35.70
N ILE A 512 -19.46 19.26 -35.05
CA ILE A 512 -19.36 19.07 -33.60
C ILE A 512 -17.90 19.03 -33.15
N GLN A 513 -17.05 18.27 -33.84
CA GLN A 513 -15.62 18.16 -33.51
C GLN A 513 -14.91 19.52 -33.60
N ALA A 514 -15.26 20.39 -34.55
CA ALA A 514 -14.67 21.73 -34.63
C ALA A 514 -15.05 22.60 -33.42
N GLY A 515 -16.25 22.41 -32.87
CA GLY A 515 -16.67 23.02 -31.61
C GLY A 515 -15.85 22.52 -30.42
N ILE A 516 -15.69 21.20 -30.28
CA ILE A 516 -14.87 20.57 -29.23
C ILE A 516 -13.39 21.00 -29.33
N ASP A 517 -12.84 21.03 -30.55
CA ASP A 517 -11.46 21.43 -30.80
C ASP A 517 -11.19 22.89 -30.36
N SER A 518 -12.19 23.75 -30.47
CA SER A 518 -12.10 25.17 -30.10
C SER A 518 -12.39 25.46 -28.63
N ALA A 519 -13.08 24.56 -27.94
CA ALA A 519 -13.37 24.66 -26.53
C ALA A 519 -12.08 24.57 -25.69
N GLN A 520 -11.97 25.38 -24.64
CA GLN A 520 -11.00 25.14 -23.56
C GLN A 520 -11.62 24.22 -22.50
N GLU A 521 -10.83 23.79 -21.52
CA GLU A 521 -11.36 23.04 -20.37
C GLU A 521 -12.66 23.69 -19.85
N ARG A 522 -13.63 22.87 -19.46
CA ARG A 522 -14.91 23.27 -18.85
C ARG A 522 -15.82 24.16 -19.68
N ASP A 523 -15.43 24.56 -20.88
CA ASP A 523 -16.35 25.21 -21.81
C ASP A 523 -17.51 24.24 -22.14
N THR A 524 -18.67 24.80 -22.45
CA THR A 524 -19.84 24.02 -22.90
C THR A 524 -20.06 24.22 -24.39
N VAL A 525 -20.02 23.12 -25.13
CA VAL A 525 -20.34 23.06 -26.55
C VAL A 525 -21.82 22.69 -26.68
N LEU A 526 -22.65 23.66 -27.06
CA LEU A 526 -24.09 23.47 -27.26
C LEU A 526 -24.40 23.00 -28.69
N VAL A 527 -25.21 21.96 -28.81
CA VAL A 527 -25.62 21.38 -30.09
C VAL A 527 -27.13 21.52 -30.26
N ALA A 528 -27.52 22.27 -31.30
CA ALA A 528 -28.91 22.50 -31.65
C ALA A 528 -29.62 21.22 -32.13
N PRO A 529 -30.97 21.20 -32.14
CA PRO A 529 -31.73 20.07 -32.71
C PRO A 529 -31.37 19.79 -34.16
N GLY A 530 -31.21 18.52 -34.49
CA GLY A 530 -30.90 18.05 -35.84
C GLY A 530 -30.24 16.67 -35.86
N THR A 531 -30.13 16.12 -37.06
CA THR A 531 -29.35 14.90 -37.35
C THR A 531 -27.98 15.31 -37.88
N TYR A 532 -26.93 14.87 -37.18
CA TYR A 532 -25.54 15.17 -37.43
C TYR A 532 -24.87 13.95 -38.03
N THR A 533 -24.39 14.09 -39.27
CA THR A 533 -23.80 13.00 -40.06
C THR A 533 -22.48 13.42 -40.70
N GLY A 534 -21.75 12.45 -41.26
CA GLY A 534 -20.46 12.66 -41.91
C GLY A 534 -19.31 13.09 -41.00
N ASP A 535 -18.15 13.33 -41.61
CA ASP A 535 -16.89 13.56 -40.89
C ASP A 535 -16.96 14.80 -39.98
N GLY A 536 -16.41 14.66 -38.76
CA GLY A 536 -16.45 15.69 -37.72
C GLY A 536 -17.74 15.74 -36.91
N ASN A 537 -18.73 14.90 -37.22
CA ASN A 537 -19.96 14.72 -36.43
C ASN A 537 -20.10 13.29 -35.87
N ARG A 538 -19.17 12.40 -36.22
CA ARG A 538 -18.99 11.03 -35.74
C ARG A 538 -17.51 10.84 -35.38
N ASP A 539 -17.18 9.73 -34.73
CA ASP A 539 -15.84 9.45 -34.19
C ASP A 539 -15.34 10.58 -33.27
N LEU A 540 -16.26 11.17 -32.51
CA LEU A 540 -15.98 12.36 -31.73
C LEU A 540 -15.00 12.04 -30.59
N THR A 541 -14.00 12.92 -30.43
CA THR A 541 -12.99 12.84 -29.37
C THR A 541 -12.87 14.19 -28.64
N PHE A 542 -12.65 14.15 -27.34
CA PHE A 542 -12.39 15.34 -26.54
C PHE A 542 -10.90 15.68 -26.43
N ARG A 543 -10.01 14.79 -26.90
CA ARG A 543 -8.55 14.96 -26.82
C ARG A 543 -8.07 15.22 -25.39
N GLY A 544 -8.68 14.53 -24.43
CA GLY A 544 -8.38 14.66 -23.00
C GLY A 544 -8.96 15.91 -22.32
N LYS A 545 -9.73 16.75 -23.05
CA LYS A 545 -10.32 17.96 -22.48
C LYS A 545 -11.57 17.67 -21.64
N ARG A 546 -11.72 18.37 -20.53
CA ARG A 546 -12.89 18.36 -19.63
C ARG A 546 -14.00 19.26 -20.16
N VAL A 547 -14.49 19.00 -21.37
CA VAL A 547 -15.52 19.80 -22.04
C VAL A 547 -16.91 19.17 -21.85
N ILE A 548 -17.92 20.01 -21.71
CA ILE A 548 -19.32 19.57 -21.68
C ILE A 548 -19.89 19.69 -23.10
N LEU A 549 -20.13 18.57 -23.77
CA LEU A 549 -20.91 18.52 -25.00
C LEU A 549 -22.37 18.27 -24.64
N LYS A 550 -23.25 19.21 -25.00
CA LYS A 550 -24.65 19.18 -24.56
C LYS A 550 -25.63 19.51 -25.68
N SER A 551 -26.68 18.70 -25.81
CA SER A 551 -27.84 19.00 -26.64
C SER A 551 -28.69 20.13 -26.03
N GLU A 552 -29.14 21.05 -26.88
CA GLU A 552 -30.02 22.16 -26.46
C GLU A 552 -31.46 21.72 -26.19
N SER A 553 -31.92 20.59 -26.75
CA SER A 553 -33.33 20.16 -26.67
C SER A 553 -33.51 18.67 -26.38
N GLY A 554 -32.49 18.04 -25.82
CA GLY A 554 -32.52 16.64 -25.40
C GLY A 554 -32.28 15.62 -26.52
N PRO A 555 -32.27 14.33 -26.17
CA PRO A 555 -31.85 13.26 -27.08
C PRO A 555 -32.87 12.98 -28.18
N GLU A 556 -34.16 13.24 -27.95
CA GLU A 556 -35.26 12.95 -28.88
C GLU A 556 -35.15 13.67 -30.24
N VAL A 557 -34.42 14.78 -30.29
CA VAL A 557 -34.32 15.65 -31.49
C VAL A 557 -32.88 16.00 -31.88
N THR A 558 -31.88 15.60 -31.11
CA THR A 558 -30.46 15.87 -31.38
C THR A 558 -29.72 14.53 -31.54
N ILE A 559 -29.50 14.16 -32.81
CA ILE A 559 -29.12 12.82 -33.21
C ILE A 559 -27.72 12.85 -33.82
N ILE A 560 -26.81 12.06 -33.29
CA ILE A 560 -25.53 11.69 -33.89
C ILE A 560 -25.75 10.36 -34.63
N ASP A 561 -25.77 10.41 -35.95
CA ASP A 561 -25.94 9.23 -36.81
C ASP A 561 -24.60 8.91 -37.47
N CYS A 562 -24.04 7.76 -37.11
CA CYS A 562 -22.69 7.38 -37.50
C CYS A 562 -22.59 6.99 -38.99
N GLU A 563 -23.73 6.65 -39.63
CA GLU A 563 -23.81 6.15 -41.01
C GLU A 563 -22.81 5.01 -41.29
N ALA A 564 -22.59 4.15 -40.30
CA ALA A 564 -21.54 3.14 -40.36
C ALA A 564 -22.04 1.86 -41.04
N GLY A 565 -21.10 1.06 -41.55
CA GLY A 565 -21.38 -0.26 -42.10
C GLY A 565 -20.13 -1.12 -42.24
N PRO A 566 -20.26 -2.37 -42.76
CA PRO A 566 -19.17 -3.36 -42.79
C PRO A 566 -17.88 -2.93 -43.48
N MET A 567 -17.94 -1.95 -44.39
CA MET A 567 -16.78 -1.43 -45.11
C MET A 567 -16.44 0.03 -44.71
N ASN A 568 -17.15 0.57 -43.72
CA ASN A 568 -17.06 1.95 -43.27
C ASN A 568 -17.42 2.03 -41.78
N ALA A 569 -16.62 1.37 -40.95
CA ALA A 569 -16.82 1.32 -39.52
C ALA A 569 -16.60 2.70 -38.89
N HIS A 570 -17.55 3.13 -38.07
CA HIS A 570 -17.51 4.40 -37.34
C HIS A 570 -18.21 4.26 -36.00
N TRP A 571 -17.81 5.13 -35.08
CA TRP A 571 -18.35 5.30 -33.73
C TRP A 571 -19.13 6.61 -33.64
N GLY A 572 -19.97 6.75 -32.62
CA GLY A 572 -20.43 8.07 -32.20
C GLY A 572 -19.30 8.83 -31.51
N PHE A 573 -18.67 8.16 -30.53
CA PHE A 573 -17.57 8.69 -29.73
C PHE A 573 -16.44 7.67 -29.59
N TYR A 574 -15.21 8.14 -29.74
CA TYR A 574 -13.99 7.36 -29.55
C TYR A 574 -13.04 8.10 -28.61
N LEU A 575 -13.04 7.71 -27.33
CA LEU A 575 -12.35 8.41 -26.25
C LEU A 575 -11.18 7.57 -25.72
N HIS A 576 -9.97 8.11 -25.82
CA HIS A 576 -8.72 7.38 -25.58
C HIS A 576 -7.61 8.24 -24.98
N ASP A 577 -7.93 9.46 -24.52
CA ASP A 577 -6.94 10.47 -24.12
C ASP A 577 -7.06 10.79 -22.62
N SER A 578 -7.47 9.80 -21.82
CA SER A 578 -7.62 9.90 -20.36
C SER A 578 -8.65 10.94 -19.91
N GLU A 579 -9.72 11.13 -20.68
CA GLU A 579 -10.87 11.93 -20.27
C GLU A 579 -11.42 11.46 -18.90
N ASP A 580 -11.84 12.40 -18.06
CA ASP A 580 -12.43 12.07 -16.75
C ASP A 580 -13.87 12.55 -16.62
N THR A 581 -14.45 12.41 -15.42
CA THR A 581 -15.89 12.66 -15.21
C THR A 581 -16.32 14.10 -15.50
N LEU A 582 -15.39 15.05 -15.62
CA LEU A 582 -15.68 16.43 -16.04
C LEU A 582 -15.80 16.60 -17.57
N THR A 583 -15.38 15.60 -18.35
CA THR A 583 -15.78 15.45 -19.75
C THR A 583 -17.18 14.87 -19.78
N VAL A 584 -18.14 15.60 -20.36
CA VAL A 584 -19.56 15.24 -20.28
C VAL A 584 -20.19 15.13 -21.67
N ILE A 585 -20.90 14.03 -21.91
CA ILE A 585 -21.80 13.84 -23.06
C ILE A 585 -23.24 13.87 -22.53
N ASP A 586 -24.01 14.90 -22.89
CA ASP A 586 -25.33 15.17 -22.30
C ASP A 586 -26.43 15.36 -23.37
N GLY A 587 -27.40 14.46 -23.40
CA GLY A 587 -28.65 14.71 -24.13
C GLY A 587 -28.66 14.33 -25.61
N PHE A 588 -27.93 13.30 -26.05
CA PHE A 588 -27.85 12.92 -27.47
C PHE A 588 -28.49 11.57 -27.76
N THR A 589 -29.13 11.42 -28.92
CA THR A 589 -29.32 10.10 -29.54
C THR A 589 -28.06 9.73 -30.32
N ILE A 590 -27.54 8.52 -30.12
CA ILE A 590 -26.36 7.98 -30.83
C ILE A 590 -26.76 6.65 -31.47
N LYS A 591 -26.69 6.59 -32.81
CA LYS A 591 -27.19 5.44 -33.58
C LYS A 591 -26.38 5.10 -34.82
N ASN A 592 -26.68 3.92 -35.38
CA ASN A 592 -26.12 3.40 -36.63
C ASN A 592 -24.59 3.29 -36.65
N SER A 593 -23.94 3.00 -35.51
CA SER A 593 -22.52 2.62 -35.50
C SER A 593 -22.32 1.19 -36.01
N PHE A 594 -21.13 0.88 -36.49
CA PHE A 594 -20.73 -0.46 -36.95
C PHE A 594 -19.28 -0.65 -36.54
N THR A 595 -19.02 -1.50 -35.55
CA THR A 595 -17.76 -1.42 -34.80
C THR A 595 -17.10 -2.76 -34.50
N ASP A 596 -17.41 -3.82 -35.27
CA ASP A 596 -16.81 -5.16 -35.14
C ASP A 596 -16.64 -5.59 -33.66
N GLU A 597 -17.77 -5.67 -32.94
CA GLU A 597 -17.91 -6.03 -31.52
C GLU A 597 -17.73 -4.92 -30.46
N LEU A 598 -17.19 -3.76 -30.83
CA LEU A 598 -17.02 -2.61 -29.91
C LEU A 598 -18.35 -1.87 -29.66
N GLY A 599 -18.29 -0.70 -29.00
CA GLY A 599 -19.46 0.07 -28.62
C GLY A 599 -19.63 1.36 -29.43
N ALA A 600 -20.85 1.84 -29.67
CA ALA A 600 -21.10 3.14 -30.30
C ALA A 600 -20.40 4.31 -29.58
N ILE A 601 -20.25 4.18 -28.27
CA ILE A 601 -19.29 4.94 -27.46
C ILE A 601 -18.19 3.97 -27.04
N PHE A 602 -16.96 4.21 -27.50
CA PHE A 602 -15.81 3.38 -27.16
C PHE A 602 -14.82 4.15 -26.27
N LEU A 603 -14.51 3.57 -25.10
CA LEU A 603 -13.67 4.15 -24.06
C LEU A 603 -12.39 3.32 -23.86
N ILE A 604 -11.24 3.98 -23.88
CA ILE A 604 -9.92 3.40 -23.63
C ILE A 604 -9.23 4.24 -22.57
N ALA A 605 -9.09 3.73 -21.34
CA ALA A 605 -8.54 4.48 -20.21
C ALA A 605 -9.24 5.84 -19.96
N ALA A 606 -10.49 5.98 -20.43
CA ALA A 606 -11.30 7.18 -20.33
C ALA A 606 -12.53 6.92 -19.44
N SER A 607 -12.87 7.91 -18.61
CA SER A 607 -13.91 7.83 -17.58
C SER A 607 -14.86 9.03 -17.62
N PRO A 608 -15.47 9.36 -18.78
CA PRO A 608 -16.39 10.49 -18.91
C PRO A 608 -17.70 10.29 -18.14
N THR A 609 -18.46 11.39 -17.98
CA THR A 609 -19.87 11.31 -17.62
C THR A 609 -20.73 11.27 -18.89
N ILE A 610 -21.55 10.23 -19.03
CA ILE A 610 -22.51 10.03 -20.12
C ILE A 610 -23.91 10.08 -19.51
N ARG A 611 -24.73 11.06 -19.91
CA ARG A 611 -26.06 11.22 -19.30
C ARG A 611 -27.14 11.71 -20.24
N ASN A 612 -28.39 11.39 -19.90
CA ASN A 612 -29.58 11.80 -20.66
C ASN A 612 -29.50 11.39 -22.15
N CYS A 613 -28.77 10.32 -22.47
CA CYS A 613 -28.53 9.89 -23.85
C CYS A 613 -29.43 8.71 -24.24
N ILE A 614 -29.75 8.61 -25.53
CA ILE A 614 -30.39 7.44 -26.14
C ILE A 614 -29.36 6.76 -27.04
N ILE A 615 -28.93 5.54 -26.69
CA ILE A 615 -27.89 4.80 -27.43
C ILE A 615 -28.54 3.58 -28.05
N THR A 616 -28.81 3.65 -29.36
CA THR A 616 -29.73 2.71 -29.99
C THR A 616 -29.38 2.33 -31.42
N GLU A 617 -29.82 1.14 -31.86
CA GLU A 617 -29.69 0.67 -33.24
C GLU A 617 -28.24 0.65 -33.73
N ASN A 618 -27.32 0.24 -32.86
CA ASN A 618 -25.91 0.12 -33.19
C ASN A 618 -25.53 -1.34 -33.44
N ASP A 619 -24.66 -1.56 -34.43
CA ASP A 619 -24.05 -2.86 -34.68
C ASP A 619 -22.77 -3.03 -33.85
N GLY A 620 -22.92 -3.72 -32.74
CA GLY A 620 -21.99 -3.75 -31.62
C GLY A 620 -22.71 -3.57 -30.27
N SER A 621 -21.93 -3.23 -29.24
CA SER A 621 -22.47 -2.80 -27.96
C SER A 621 -22.95 -1.34 -28.01
N GLY A 622 -23.76 -0.89 -27.06
CA GLY A 622 -24.08 0.53 -26.93
C GLY A 622 -22.87 1.33 -26.43
N ILE A 623 -22.34 0.93 -25.28
CA ILE A 623 -21.11 1.48 -24.67
C ILE A 623 -20.11 0.35 -24.47
N TYR A 624 -18.84 0.58 -24.80
CA TYR A 624 -17.76 -0.35 -24.57
C TYR A 624 -16.60 0.34 -23.87
N GLY A 625 -16.06 -0.24 -22.80
CA GLY A 625 -14.88 0.28 -22.13
C GLY A 625 -13.76 -0.72 -21.94
N SER A 626 -12.54 -0.20 -21.95
CA SER A 626 -11.30 -0.96 -21.87
C SER A 626 -10.20 -0.14 -21.18
N SER A 627 -9.05 -0.78 -20.95
CA SER A 627 -7.83 -0.19 -20.40
C SER A 627 -8.03 0.64 -19.12
N GLY A 628 -8.85 0.17 -18.18
CA GLY A 628 -9.08 0.88 -16.92
C GLY A 628 -10.19 1.93 -16.96
N ALA A 629 -10.97 2.02 -18.03
CA ALA A 629 -12.13 2.93 -18.12
C ALA A 629 -13.11 2.76 -16.93
N LYS A 630 -13.54 3.87 -16.34
CA LYS A 630 -14.50 3.95 -15.21
C LYS A 630 -15.54 5.08 -15.38
N PRO A 631 -16.33 5.13 -16.47
CA PRO A 631 -17.28 6.20 -16.70
C PRO A 631 -18.42 6.22 -15.68
N VAL A 632 -19.09 7.38 -15.61
CA VAL A 632 -20.41 7.55 -14.97
C VAL A 632 -21.46 7.54 -16.07
N ILE A 633 -22.44 6.63 -15.99
CA ILE A 633 -23.53 6.48 -16.94
C ILE A 633 -24.84 6.69 -16.18
N ASP A 634 -25.54 7.79 -16.46
CA ASP A 634 -26.73 8.18 -15.69
C ASP A 634 -27.90 8.57 -16.59
N SER A 635 -29.12 8.20 -16.23
CA SER A 635 -30.34 8.67 -16.93
C SER A 635 -30.32 8.37 -18.43
N CYS A 636 -29.72 7.25 -18.85
CA CYS A 636 -29.59 6.85 -20.25
C CYS A 636 -30.63 5.80 -20.64
N ILE A 637 -31.03 5.80 -21.92
CA ILE A 637 -31.77 4.72 -22.56
C ILE A 637 -30.83 3.99 -23.52
N ILE A 638 -30.53 2.73 -23.26
CA ILE A 638 -29.62 1.92 -24.07
C ILE A 638 -30.39 0.74 -24.63
N SER A 639 -30.66 0.77 -25.94
CA SER A 639 -31.61 -0.18 -26.52
C SER A 639 -31.30 -0.66 -27.91
N ASN A 640 -31.80 -1.84 -28.28
CA ASN A 640 -31.77 -2.33 -29.66
C ASN A 640 -30.37 -2.31 -30.31
N ASN A 641 -29.31 -2.51 -29.52
CA ASN A 641 -27.96 -2.71 -30.02
C ASN A 641 -27.75 -4.22 -30.28
N THR A 642 -26.97 -4.60 -31.29
CA THR A 642 -26.89 -6.01 -31.71
C THR A 642 -26.15 -6.92 -30.72
N LEU A 643 -25.28 -6.35 -29.88
CA LEU A 643 -24.58 -7.06 -28.79
C LEU A 643 -25.09 -6.59 -27.41
N ASN A 644 -24.19 -6.20 -26.50
CA ASN A 644 -24.55 -5.80 -25.14
C ASN A 644 -25.05 -4.35 -25.11
N GLY A 645 -25.90 -3.98 -24.15
CA GLY A 645 -26.14 -2.56 -23.89
C GLY A 645 -24.85 -1.86 -23.47
N ILE A 646 -24.17 -2.42 -22.48
CA ILE A 646 -22.89 -1.92 -21.95
C ILE A 646 -21.91 -3.09 -21.81
N ASN A 647 -20.66 -2.91 -22.23
CA ASN A 647 -19.60 -3.92 -22.15
C ASN A 647 -18.32 -3.40 -21.49
N PHE A 648 -17.98 -3.97 -20.34
CA PHE A 648 -16.71 -3.83 -19.63
C PHE A 648 -16.09 -5.20 -19.29
N GLY A 649 -16.51 -6.25 -20.00
CA GLY A 649 -16.20 -7.66 -19.70
C GLY A 649 -14.94 -8.24 -20.36
N TYR A 650 -14.12 -7.43 -21.04
CA TYR A 650 -12.90 -7.89 -21.70
C TYR A 650 -11.63 -7.42 -20.97
N MET A 651 -10.78 -8.37 -20.57
CA MET A 651 -9.49 -8.29 -19.84
C MET A 651 -8.78 -6.92 -19.72
N HIS A 652 -9.29 -5.91 -18.99
CA HIS A 652 -8.56 -4.64 -18.86
C HIS A 652 -8.85 -3.79 -17.61
N LEU A 653 -9.28 -4.40 -16.50
CA LEU A 653 -9.54 -3.67 -15.24
C LEU A 653 -10.53 -2.49 -15.39
N SER A 654 -11.56 -2.62 -16.22
CA SER A 654 -12.58 -1.59 -16.42
C SER A 654 -13.81 -1.82 -15.53
N GLY A 655 -14.50 -0.74 -15.18
CA GLY A 655 -15.76 -0.77 -14.42
C GLY A 655 -16.62 0.45 -14.77
N ALA A 656 -17.73 0.67 -14.08
CA ALA A 656 -18.54 1.88 -14.25
C ALA A 656 -19.42 2.16 -13.03
N VAL A 657 -19.85 3.42 -12.90
CA VAL A 657 -21.01 3.78 -12.09
C VAL A 657 -22.19 3.94 -13.04
N ILE A 658 -23.23 3.12 -12.88
CA ILE A 658 -24.40 3.08 -13.76
C ILE A 658 -25.64 3.32 -12.92
N SER A 659 -26.37 4.39 -13.22
CA SER A 659 -27.55 4.79 -12.46
C SER A 659 -28.72 5.27 -13.30
N ASN A 660 -29.93 5.12 -12.74
CA ASN A 660 -31.17 5.71 -13.27
C ASN A 660 -31.39 5.44 -14.78
N SER A 661 -30.93 4.30 -15.28
CA SER A 661 -30.90 4.02 -16.72
C SER A 661 -31.84 2.88 -17.11
N LEU A 662 -32.40 2.96 -18.32
CA LEU A 662 -33.18 1.90 -18.95
C LEU A 662 -32.33 1.17 -19.99
N ILE A 663 -32.10 -0.13 -19.78
CA ILE A 663 -31.32 -0.97 -20.69
C ILE A 663 -32.24 -2.06 -21.24
N LYS A 664 -32.66 -1.93 -22.51
CA LYS A 664 -33.72 -2.79 -23.06
C LYS A 664 -33.47 -3.32 -24.48
N GLY A 665 -33.91 -4.55 -24.75
CA GLY A 665 -33.96 -5.06 -26.13
C GLY A 665 -32.61 -5.18 -26.83
N ASN A 666 -31.48 -5.25 -26.10
CA ASN A 666 -30.17 -5.48 -26.71
C ASN A 666 -30.00 -6.97 -27.07
N GLY A 667 -29.26 -7.28 -28.13
CA GLY A 667 -29.15 -8.63 -28.69
C GLY A 667 -28.43 -9.64 -27.80
N MET A 668 -27.56 -9.19 -26.90
CA MET A 668 -26.90 -9.98 -25.88
C MET A 668 -27.30 -9.51 -24.48
N ASN A 669 -26.34 -9.20 -23.59
CA ASN A 669 -26.63 -8.82 -22.22
C ASN A 669 -27.06 -7.34 -22.12
N GLY A 670 -27.82 -6.98 -21.10
CA GLY A 670 -28.03 -5.58 -20.75
C GLY A 670 -26.68 -4.94 -20.41
N ILE A 671 -25.98 -5.49 -19.42
CA ILE A 671 -24.57 -5.17 -19.14
C ILE A 671 -23.71 -6.44 -19.02
N TRP A 672 -22.45 -6.34 -19.42
CA TRP A 672 -21.39 -7.30 -19.13
C TRP A 672 -20.27 -6.61 -18.36
N ILE A 673 -20.01 -7.03 -17.12
CA ILE A 673 -19.01 -6.44 -16.22
C ILE A 673 -18.12 -7.51 -15.57
N PHE A 674 -16.93 -7.13 -15.11
CA PHE A 674 -16.14 -7.95 -14.18
C PHE A 674 -16.57 -7.76 -12.73
N ILE A 675 -16.31 -8.76 -11.89
CA ILE A 675 -16.39 -8.61 -10.43
C ILE A 675 -15.26 -7.69 -9.92
N TYR A 676 -14.09 -7.72 -10.59
CA TYR A 676 -12.94 -6.90 -10.26
C TYR A 676 -12.32 -6.24 -11.51
N PRO A 677 -12.16 -4.91 -11.50
CA PRO A 677 -12.59 -3.97 -10.47
C PRO A 677 -14.12 -3.81 -10.44
N GLY A 678 -14.63 -3.46 -9.27
CA GLY A 678 -16.06 -3.37 -9.02
C GLY A 678 -16.76 -2.30 -9.83
N SER A 679 -17.93 -2.62 -10.39
CA SER A 679 -18.88 -1.65 -10.92
C SER A 679 -20.01 -1.39 -9.92
N SER A 680 -20.54 -0.17 -9.89
CA SER A 680 -21.73 0.17 -9.09
C SER A 680 -22.92 0.35 -10.01
N VAL A 681 -23.94 -0.48 -9.88
CA VAL A 681 -25.15 -0.46 -10.71
C VAL A 681 -26.36 -0.28 -9.80
N PHE A 682 -27.09 0.83 -9.96
CA PHE A 682 -28.24 1.08 -9.10
C PHE A 682 -29.38 1.88 -9.73
N ASN A 683 -30.61 1.68 -9.25
CA ASN A 683 -31.81 2.35 -9.77
C ASN A 683 -31.98 2.17 -11.29
N CYS A 684 -31.60 1.01 -11.83
CA CYS A 684 -31.64 0.74 -13.26
C CYS A 684 -32.73 -0.28 -13.59
N THR A 685 -33.33 -0.15 -14.78
CA THR A 685 -34.32 -1.10 -15.30
C THR A 685 -33.76 -1.85 -16.50
N PHE A 686 -33.73 -3.18 -16.44
CA PHE A 686 -33.18 -4.08 -17.46
C PHE A 686 -34.27 -4.98 -18.02
N VAL A 687 -34.65 -4.79 -19.29
CA VAL A 687 -35.83 -5.49 -19.82
C VAL A 687 -35.65 -6.03 -21.24
N GLY A 688 -35.97 -7.31 -21.45
CA GLY A 688 -36.05 -7.87 -22.80
C GLY A 688 -34.71 -8.00 -23.53
N ASN A 689 -33.58 -8.07 -22.82
CA ASN A 689 -32.28 -8.31 -23.45
C ASN A 689 -32.12 -9.80 -23.81
N GLY A 690 -31.43 -10.09 -24.92
CA GLY A 690 -31.34 -11.43 -25.52
C GLY A 690 -30.60 -12.48 -24.69
N GLU A 691 -29.71 -12.05 -23.79
CA GLU A 691 -29.01 -12.90 -22.82
C GLU A 691 -29.33 -12.45 -21.38
N ALA A 692 -28.34 -12.09 -20.56
CA ALA A 692 -28.59 -11.67 -19.18
C ALA A 692 -29.01 -10.20 -19.09
N GLY A 693 -29.84 -9.82 -18.13
CA GLY A 693 -29.97 -8.41 -17.74
C GLY A 693 -28.62 -7.87 -17.27
N ILE A 694 -27.98 -8.61 -16.35
CA ILE A 694 -26.62 -8.34 -15.87
C ILE A 694 -25.80 -9.63 -15.95
N PHE A 695 -24.73 -9.63 -16.75
CA PHE A 695 -23.73 -10.68 -16.77
C PHE A 695 -22.47 -10.22 -16.03
N MET A 696 -22.04 -11.01 -15.04
CA MET A 696 -20.83 -10.78 -14.26
C MET A 696 -19.81 -11.87 -14.52
N GLU A 697 -18.60 -11.50 -14.89
CA GLU A 697 -17.51 -12.45 -15.11
C GLU A 697 -16.44 -12.34 -14.01
N ALA A 698 -15.86 -13.49 -13.65
CA ALA A 698 -14.77 -13.58 -12.68
C ALA A 698 -13.49 -14.11 -13.36
N GLU A 699 -12.43 -13.31 -13.40
CA GLU A 699 -11.09 -13.83 -13.73
C GLU A 699 -10.31 -14.21 -12.45
N PRO A 700 -9.45 -15.25 -12.50
CA PRO A 700 -8.46 -15.48 -11.46
C PRO A 700 -7.45 -14.32 -11.44
N PRO A 701 -7.26 -13.61 -10.32
CA PRO A 701 -6.27 -12.54 -10.26
C PRO A 701 -4.87 -13.14 -10.40
N LYS A 702 -4.06 -12.60 -11.32
CA LYS A 702 -2.64 -12.99 -11.48
C LYS A 702 -1.74 -12.62 -10.29
N ALA A 703 -2.26 -11.86 -9.33
CA ALA A 703 -1.74 -11.69 -7.99
C ALA A 703 -2.89 -11.19 -7.13
N MET A 704 -3.06 -11.76 -5.93
CA MET A 704 -4.09 -11.33 -4.97
C MET A 704 -3.80 -9.88 -4.58
N GLN A 705 -4.48 -8.91 -5.20
CA GLN A 705 -4.37 -7.49 -4.88
C GLN A 705 -5.26 -7.18 -3.66
N PRO A 706 -4.74 -6.56 -2.58
CA PRO A 706 -5.51 -6.34 -1.35
C PRO A 706 -6.60 -5.24 -1.40
N ASP A 707 -6.67 -4.41 -2.45
CA ASP A 707 -7.44 -3.14 -2.44
C ASP A 707 -8.29 -2.90 -3.72
N VAL A 708 -9.10 -3.86 -4.16
CA VAL A 708 -10.01 -3.66 -5.31
C VAL A 708 -11.47 -3.50 -4.86
N ASP A 709 -12.12 -2.42 -5.31
CA ASP A 709 -13.56 -2.17 -5.10
C ASP A 709 -14.37 -3.40 -5.55
N SER A 710 -15.36 -3.83 -4.76
CA SER A 710 -16.26 -4.92 -5.11
C SER A 710 -17.45 -4.44 -5.92
N THR A 711 -17.92 -5.22 -6.90
CA THR A 711 -19.16 -4.90 -7.65
C THR A 711 -20.37 -4.82 -6.72
N VAL A 712 -21.18 -3.76 -6.88
CA VAL A 712 -22.44 -3.52 -6.16
C VAL A 712 -23.58 -3.41 -7.15
N ILE A 713 -24.63 -4.21 -6.95
CA ILE A 713 -25.88 -4.15 -7.71
C ILE A 713 -27.03 -3.94 -6.73
N SER A 714 -27.72 -2.82 -6.82
CA SER A 714 -28.80 -2.51 -5.88
C SER A 714 -29.94 -1.68 -6.44
N ASN A 715 -31.16 -1.89 -5.96
CA ASN A 715 -32.33 -1.11 -6.39
C ASN A 715 -32.60 -1.24 -7.89
N CYS A 716 -32.19 -2.34 -8.51
CA CYS A 716 -32.43 -2.60 -9.93
C CYS A 716 -33.68 -3.44 -10.13
N LEU A 717 -34.36 -3.19 -11.24
CA LEU A 717 -35.49 -3.98 -11.72
C LEU A 717 -35.08 -4.71 -13.00
N ILE A 718 -35.02 -6.05 -12.96
CA ILE A 718 -34.43 -6.88 -14.01
C ILE A 718 -35.46 -7.94 -14.45
N ALA A 719 -36.13 -7.70 -15.57
CA ALA A 719 -37.26 -8.51 -15.98
C ALA A 719 -37.25 -8.96 -17.45
N TYR A 720 -37.80 -10.13 -17.72
CA TYR A 720 -38.06 -10.62 -19.08
C TYR A 720 -36.83 -10.70 -20.00
N ASN A 721 -35.65 -10.88 -19.43
CA ASN A 721 -34.43 -11.24 -20.17
C ASN A 721 -34.31 -12.77 -20.26
N LYS A 722 -33.35 -13.30 -21.00
CA LYS A 722 -33.08 -14.75 -20.96
C LYS A 722 -32.55 -15.17 -19.59
N TYR A 723 -31.64 -14.40 -18.99
CA TYR A 723 -31.22 -14.58 -17.60
C TYR A 723 -31.35 -13.25 -16.85
N GLY A 724 -31.66 -13.27 -15.55
CA GLY A 724 -31.72 -12.04 -14.75
C GLY A 724 -30.32 -11.50 -14.44
N ILE A 725 -29.78 -11.91 -13.29
CA ILE A 725 -28.38 -11.70 -12.92
C ILE A 725 -27.64 -13.04 -13.06
N TYR A 726 -26.61 -13.07 -13.90
CA TYR A 726 -25.83 -14.27 -14.19
C TYR A 726 -24.35 -14.06 -13.89
N LYS A 727 -23.80 -14.89 -12.99
CA LYS A 727 -22.36 -14.99 -12.72
C LYS A 727 -21.67 -16.10 -13.54
N GLY A 728 -20.74 -15.73 -14.41
CA GLY A 728 -19.82 -16.63 -15.12
C GLY A 728 -18.66 -17.08 -14.23
N CYS A 729 -18.55 -18.40 -13.98
CA CYS A 729 -17.50 -19.08 -13.22
C CYS A 729 -17.54 -18.92 -11.67
N CYS A 730 -16.90 -19.86 -10.95
CA CYS A 730 -17.33 -20.29 -9.62
C CYS A 730 -16.41 -19.96 -8.43
N TRP A 731 -15.33 -19.19 -8.59
CA TRP A 731 -14.47 -18.78 -7.46
C TRP A 731 -14.50 -17.24 -7.32
N PHE A 732 -14.29 -16.73 -6.09
CA PHE A 732 -14.34 -15.33 -5.62
C PHE A 732 -15.69 -14.84 -5.05
N PRO A 733 -15.73 -14.39 -3.76
CA PRO A 733 -16.98 -14.13 -3.03
C PRO A 733 -17.29 -12.65 -2.68
N VAL A 734 -16.57 -11.63 -3.18
CA VAL A 734 -16.82 -10.24 -2.74
C VAL A 734 -17.55 -9.42 -3.81
N TYR A 735 -18.88 -9.44 -3.74
CA TYR A 735 -19.81 -8.54 -4.44
C TYR A 735 -21.05 -8.36 -3.57
N ALA A 736 -21.79 -7.27 -3.75
CA ALA A 736 -23.02 -6.99 -3.00
C ALA A 736 -24.22 -6.91 -3.96
N ILE A 737 -25.17 -7.82 -3.83
CA ILE A 737 -26.44 -7.82 -4.57
C ILE A 737 -27.56 -7.69 -3.54
N ARG A 738 -28.29 -6.57 -3.57
CA ARG A 738 -29.31 -6.26 -2.54
C ARG A 738 -30.43 -5.42 -3.09
N CYS A 739 -31.63 -5.56 -2.54
CA CYS A 739 -32.76 -4.69 -2.88
C CYS A 739 -33.06 -4.63 -4.38
N ASN A 740 -32.93 -5.73 -5.12
CA ASN A 740 -33.29 -5.80 -6.54
C ASN A 740 -34.55 -6.62 -6.73
N ASP A 741 -35.36 -6.35 -7.75
CA ASP A 741 -36.43 -7.26 -8.19
C ASP A 741 -36.03 -7.90 -9.52
N VAL A 742 -35.88 -9.22 -9.51
CA VAL A 742 -35.39 -9.99 -10.65
C VAL A 742 -36.44 -11.02 -11.03
N PHE A 743 -37.23 -10.73 -12.07
CA PHE A 743 -38.48 -11.44 -12.32
C PHE A 743 -38.67 -11.89 -13.76
N GLY A 744 -39.27 -13.08 -13.93
CA GLY A 744 -39.76 -13.53 -15.23
C GLY A 744 -38.68 -13.68 -16.30
N ASN A 745 -37.42 -13.97 -15.90
CA ASN A 745 -36.33 -14.20 -16.84
C ASN A 745 -36.31 -15.70 -17.27
N ASP A 746 -36.31 -15.97 -18.58
CA ASP A 746 -36.69 -17.27 -19.17
C ASP A 746 -35.90 -18.48 -18.66
N SER A 747 -34.60 -18.29 -18.43
CA SER A 747 -33.63 -19.32 -18.05
C SER A 747 -33.10 -19.13 -16.62
N GLY A 748 -33.73 -18.26 -15.83
CA GLY A 748 -33.48 -18.07 -14.40
C GLY A 748 -33.22 -16.62 -13.99
N ASN A 749 -33.73 -16.24 -12.81
CA ASN A 749 -33.58 -14.91 -12.24
C ASN A 749 -32.17 -14.71 -11.66
N PHE A 750 -31.71 -15.61 -10.79
CA PHE A 750 -30.35 -15.61 -10.24
C PHE A 750 -29.60 -16.88 -10.67
N VAL A 751 -28.61 -16.72 -11.54
CA VAL A 751 -27.90 -17.86 -12.16
C VAL A 751 -26.47 -17.91 -11.64
N SER A 752 -26.07 -19.08 -11.14
CA SER A 752 -24.76 -19.31 -10.50
C SER A 752 -24.50 -18.41 -9.27
N LEU A 753 -25.59 -18.02 -8.60
CA LEU A 753 -25.64 -17.19 -7.40
C LEU A 753 -26.40 -17.96 -6.33
N ALA A 754 -25.69 -18.68 -5.44
CA ALA A 754 -26.30 -19.71 -4.61
C ALA A 754 -27.21 -19.21 -3.47
N GLU A 755 -27.30 -17.89 -3.22
CA GLU A 755 -27.92 -17.35 -1.99
C GLU A 755 -28.68 -16.01 -2.18
N HIS A 756 -29.17 -15.68 -3.39
CA HIS A 756 -29.64 -14.31 -3.70
C HIS A 756 -31.11 -14.08 -4.13
N GLY A 757 -32.01 -15.06 -3.98
CA GLY A 757 -33.47 -14.87 -4.16
C GLY A 757 -34.20 -14.74 -2.82
N GLU A 758 -35.27 -13.92 -2.72
CA GLU A 758 -36.01 -13.55 -1.47
C GLU A 758 -35.17 -13.77 -0.20
N ASP A 759 -34.03 -13.09 -0.16
CA ASP A 759 -32.94 -13.33 0.77
C ASP A 759 -32.93 -12.29 1.90
N GLU A 760 -32.04 -12.47 2.86
CA GLU A 760 -31.79 -11.49 3.94
C GLU A 760 -31.29 -10.12 3.44
N PHE A 761 -30.99 -9.99 2.15
CA PHE A 761 -30.50 -8.78 1.49
C PHE A 761 -31.61 -8.01 0.74
N GLY A 762 -32.86 -8.48 0.83
CA GLY A 762 -34.04 -7.80 0.31
C GLY A 762 -34.20 -7.87 -1.21
N ASN A 763 -33.57 -8.83 -1.87
CA ASN A 763 -33.82 -9.13 -3.28
C ASN A 763 -35.19 -9.82 -3.44
N LEU A 764 -35.91 -9.54 -4.53
CA LEU A 764 -37.24 -10.02 -4.83
C LEU A 764 -37.22 -10.81 -6.16
N GLU A 765 -38.16 -11.75 -6.29
CA GLU A 765 -38.46 -12.43 -7.55
C GLU A 765 -39.97 -12.34 -7.85
N LEU A 766 -40.51 -11.12 -7.73
CA LEU A 766 -41.95 -10.86 -7.79
C LEU A 766 -42.32 -10.10 -9.05
N ASN A 767 -43.57 -10.24 -9.50
CA ASN A 767 -44.00 -9.50 -10.69
C ASN A 767 -43.88 -8.00 -10.41
N PRO A 768 -43.11 -7.24 -11.21
CA PRO A 768 -42.87 -5.82 -10.95
C PRO A 768 -44.09 -4.94 -11.21
N GLN A 769 -45.17 -5.48 -11.78
CA GLN A 769 -46.41 -4.75 -12.07
C GLN A 769 -46.15 -3.48 -12.88
N PHE A 770 -45.45 -3.65 -14.01
CA PHE A 770 -45.34 -2.59 -15.01
C PHE A 770 -46.73 -2.14 -15.46
N CYS A 771 -46.88 -0.84 -15.67
CA CYS A 771 -48.16 -0.23 -16.05
C CYS A 771 -48.63 -0.70 -17.43
N ASP A 772 -47.75 -0.71 -18.43
CA ASP A 772 -48.00 -1.36 -19.72
C ASP A 772 -46.69 -1.84 -20.37
N TYR A 773 -46.26 -3.03 -19.97
CA TYR A 773 -45.07 -3.67 -20.54
C TYR A 773 -45.14 -3.80 -22.07
N ALA A 774 -46.32 -4.09 -22.63
CA ALA A 774 -46.48 -4.32 -24.07
C ALA A 774 -46.35 -3.03 -24.88
N ALA A 775 -46.77 -1.90 -24.32
CA ALA A 775 -46.56 -0.56 -24.88
C ALA A 775 -45.16 0.00 -24.59
N GLY A 776 -44.35 -0.67 -23.77
CA GLY A 776 -43.03 -0.21 -23.34
C GLY A 776 -43.06 0.86 -22.25
N ASP A 777 -44.17 0.94 -21.51
CA ASP A 777 -44.30 1.73 -20.28
C ASP A 777 -43.79 0.91 -19.09
N TYR A 778 -42.60 1.27 -18.62
CA TYR A 778 -41.91 0.62 -17.53
C TYR A 778 -42.07 1.33 -16.18
N HIS A 779 -42.98 2.30 -16.07
CA HIS A 779 -43.45 2.74 -14.76
C HIS A 779 -44.09 1.57 -14.02
N ILE A 780 -44.12 1.65 -12.69
CA ILE A 780 -44.68 0.62 -11.83
C ILE A 780 -45.97 1.11 -11.16
N SER A 781 -46.88 0.18 -10.88
CA SER A 781 -48.08 0.48 -10.11
C SER A 781 -47.77 0.82 -8.65
N ALA A 782 -48.69 1.49 -7.96
CA ALA A 782 -48.56 1.73 -6.52
C ALA A 782 -48.57 0.45 -5.67
N ALA A 783 -49.13 -0.64 -6.21
CA ALA A 783 -49.15 -1.96 -5.59
C ALA A 783 -47.90 -2.80 -5.90
N SER A 784 -47.01 -2.28 -6.76
CA SER A 784 -45.81 -3.00 -7.18
C SER A 784 -44.91 -3.36 -5.99
N PRO A 785 -44.32 -4.57 -5.95
CA PRO A 785 -43.29 -4.91 -4.97
C PRO A 785 -42.05 -3.99 -5.06
N CYS A 786 -41.79 -3.41 -6.23
CA CYS A 786 -40.69 -2.47 -6.45
C CYS A 786 -40.92 -1.08 -5.81
N ALA A 787 -42.14 -0.78 -5.35
CA ALA A 787 -42.44 0.49 -4.70
C ALA A 787 -41.85 0.54 -3.28
N PRO A 788 -41.34 1.70 -2.79
CA PRO A 788 -40.73 1.81 -1.46
C PRO A 788 -41.61 1.34 -0.30
N ALA A 789 -42.94 1.45 -0.43
CA ALA A 789 -43.87 1.03 0.61
C ALA A 789 -44.03 -0.50 0.70
N ASN A 790 -43.63 -1.24 -0.34
CA ASN A 790 -44.01 -2.63 -0.55
C ASN A 790 -42.83 -3.62 -0.49
N ASN A 791 -41.61 -3.14 -0.23
CA ASN A 791 -40.44 -3.98 -0.02
C ASN A 791 -39.72 -3.69 1.30
N SER A 792 -38.98 -4.69 1.79
CA SER A 792 -38.25 -4.64 3.07
C SER A 792 -37.09 -3.64 3.08
N CYS A 793 -36.57 -3.27 1.91
CA CYS A 793 -35.51 -2.28 1.77
C CYS A 793 -36.00 -0.83 1.88
N ALA A 794 -37.32 -0.59 1.75
CA ALA A 794 -37.93 0.73 1.71
C ALA A 794 -37.36 1.65 0.60
N VAL A 795 -37.04 1.08 -0.57
CA VAL A 795 -36.45 1.79 -1.73
C VAL A 795 -37.30 1.58 -2.99
N LEU A 796 -37.17 2.50 -3.95
CA LEU A 796 -37.70 2.31 -5.30
C LEU A 796 -36.72 1.42 -6.07
N MET A 797 -37.20 0.33 -6.66
CA MET A 797 -36.40 -0.53 -7.53
C MET A 797 -36.69 -0.23 -9.00
N GLY A 798 -35.64 0.00 -9.80
CA GLY A 798 -35.74 0.43 -11.20
C GLY A 798 -35.53 1.94 -11.39
N THR A 799 -35.55 2.37 -12.65
CA THR A 799 -35.33 3.78 -13.03
C THR A 799 -36.60 4.64 -13.00
N PHE A 800 -37.77 4.04 -13.26
CA PHE A 800 -39.04 4.76 -13.37
C PHE A 800 -39.81 4.78 -12.04
N GLY A 801 -40.56 5.85 -11.82
CA GLY A 801 -41.36 6.06 -10.62
C GLY A 801 -42.68 5.30 -10.59
N ILE A 802 -43.45 5.53 -9.52
CA ILE A 802 -44.82 5.02 -9.34
C ILE A 802 -45.78 5.94 -10.07
N GLU A 803 -45.91 5.75 -11.38
CA GLU A 803 -46.72 6.61 -12.25
C GLU A 803 -47.39 5.78 -13.35
N CYS A 804 -48.22 4.80 -12.97
CA CYS A 804 -49.15 4.26 -13.95
C CYS A 804 -50.07 5.39 -14.40
N LEU A 805 -49.89 5.82 -15.64
CA LEU A 805 -50.89 6.62 -16.33
C LEU A 805 -52.22 5.88 -16.16
N ILE A 806 -53.14 6.52 -15.44
CA ILE A 806 -54.43 5.94 -15.09
C ILE A 806 -55.11 5.51 -16.38
N MET A 807 -55.42 4.21 -16.49
CA MET A 807 -55.98 3.66 -17.72
C MET A 807 -57.41 4.18 -17.89
N CYS A 808 -57.72 4.75 -19.04
CA CYS A 808 -59.07 5.23 -19.35
C CYS A 808 -60.11 4.12 -19.11
N GLY A 809 -61.07 4.37 -18.22
CA GLY A 809 -62.11 3.41 -17.84
C GLY A 809 -61.78 2.46 -16.68
N ASP A 810 -60.58 2.49 -16.10
CA ASP A 810 -60.23 1.79 -14.85
C ASP A 810 -60.72 2.62 -13.66
N LEU A 811 -61.88 2.24 -13.13
CA LEU A 811 -62.66 3.07 -12.20
C LEU A 811 -62.56 2.60 -10.76
N ASP A 812 -62.12 1.37 -10.55
CA ASP A 812 -61.80 0.87 -9.21
C ASP A 812 -60.32 0.99 -8.86
N GLY A 813 -59.50 1.57 -9.76
CA GLY A 813 -58.09 1.87 -9.56
C GLY A 813 -57.23 0.61 -9.50
N SER A 814 -57.70 -0.49 -10.09
CA SER A 814 -57.04 -1.80 -10.02
C SER A 814 -55.90 -1.97 -11.01
N GLY A 815 -55.74 -1.04 -11.96
CA GLY A 815 -54.79 -1.15 -13.08
C GLY A 815 -55.24 -2.13 -14.15
N VAL A 816 -56.45 -2.71 -14.06
CA VAL A 816 -56.94 -3.76 -14.97
C VAL A 816 -58.37 -3.49 -15.39
N LEU A 817 -58.56 -3.09 -16.64
CA LEU A 817 -59.89 -2.87 -17.18
C LEU A 817 -60.71 -4.17 -17.33
N ASN A 818 -61.76 -4.33 -16.53
CA ASN A 818 -62.62 -5.51 -16.52
C ASN A 818 -64.08 -5.22 -16.10
N ILE A 819 -64.84 -6.26 -15.74
CA ILE A 819 -66.26 -6.12 -15.34
C ILE A 819 -66.45 -5.38 -14.02
N LEU A 820 -65.42 -5.36 -13.16
CA LEU A 820 -65.46 -4.67 -11.88
C LEU A 820 -65.53 -3.15 -12.08
N ASP A 821 -64.88 -2.61 -13.10
CA ASP A 821 -64.98 -1.19 -13.48
C ASP A 821 -66.38 -0.81 -13.96
N ILE A 822 -66.99 -1.66 -14.79
CA ILE A 822 -68.39 -1.51 -15.22
C ILE A 822 -69.30 -1.51 -13.99
N SER A 823 -69.06 -2.44 -13.06
CA SER A 823 -69.82 -2.55 -11.81
C SER A 823 -69.62 -1.32 -10.92
N PHE A 824 -68.41 -0.78 -10.86
CA PHE A 824 -68.04 0.42 -10.10
C PHE A 824 -68.77 1.64 -10.66
N LEU A 825 -68.72 1.86 -11.98
CA LEU A 825 -69.41 2.98 -12.64
C LEU A 825 -70.93 2.94 -12.42
N ILE A 826 -71.53 1.75 -12.52
CA ILE A 826 -72.96 1.57 -12.25
C ILE A 826 -73.29 1.87 -10.78
N GLN A 827 -72.41 1.46 -9.85
CA GLN A 827 -72.61 1.72 -8.44
C GLN A 827 -72.53 3.21 -8.12
N TYR A 828 -71.54 3.91 -8.68
CA TYR A 828 -71.40 5.36 -8.58
C TYR A 828 -72.63 6.09 -9.15
N LEU A 829 -73.01 5.81 -10.41
CA LEU A 829 -74.09 6.51 -11.09
C LEU A 829 -75.49 6.26 -10.51
N TYR A 830 -75.77 5.03 -10.04
CA TYR A 830 -77.14 4.59 -9.75
C TYR A 830 -77.36 3.99 -8.36
N LYS A 831 -76.31 3.75 -7.57
CA LYS A 831 -76.43 3.10 -6.26
C LYS A 831 -75.74 3.86 -5.12
N HIS A 832 -75.39 5.12 -5.33
CA HIS A 832 -74.68 5.95 -4.34
C HIS A 832 -73.37 5.31 -3.86
N GLY A 833 -72.66 4.62 -4.77
CA GLY A 833 -71.30 4.15 -4.54
C GLY A 833 -70.29 5.30 -4.46
N PRO A 834 -69.05 5.01 -4.05
CA PRO A 834 -67.97 6.01 -4.01
C PRO A 834 -67.67 6.59 -5.40
N GLU A 835 -67.22 7.84 -5.43
CA GLU A 835 -66.71 8.49 -6.65
C GLU A 835 -65.37 7.86 -7.06
N PRO A 836 -65.11 7.63 -8.36
CA PRO A 836 -63.79 7.22 -8.84
C PRO A 836 -62.70 8.22 -8.44
N ASP A 837 -61.48 7.73 -8.18
CA ASP A 837 -60.36 8.57 -7.73
C ASP A 837 -59.97 9.63 -8.78
N ASP A 838 -60.13 9.32 -10.08
CA ASP A 838 -60.16 10.31 -11.16
C ASP A 838 -61.48 10.21 -11.94
N ILE A 839 -62.35 11.19 -11.70
CA ILE A 839 -63.68 11.25 -12.30
C ILE A 839 -63.64 11.39 -13.83
N ASN A 840 -62.55 11.93 -14.40
CA ASN A 840 -62.44 12.09 -15.86
C ASN A 840 -62.32 10.73 -16.56
N MET A 841 -61.81 9.71 -15.87
CA MET A 841 -61.69 8.36 -16.41
C MET A 841 -63.04 7.65 -16.58
N ALA A 842 -64.11 8.21 -16.02
CA ALA A 842 -65.47 7.69 -16.18
C ALA A 842 -66.19 8.15 -17.45
N ASP A 843 -65.67 9.18 -18.15
CA ASP A 843 -66.16 9.63 -19.45
C ASP A 843 -65.40 8.95 -20.58
N VAL A 844 -65.55 7.63 -20.68
CA VAL A 844 -64.73 6.76 -21.56
C VAL A 844 -64.95 6.93 -23.06
N ASN A 845 -65.83 7.86 -23.45
CA ASN A 845 -66.10 8.24 -24.82
C ASN A 845 -65.88 9.74 -25.08
N ASN A 846 -65.26 10.45 -24.12
CA ASN A 846 -64.90 11.86 -24.19
C ASN A 846 -66.07 12.77 -24.62
N SER A 847 -67.29 12.49 -24.11
CA SER A 847 -68.49 13.25 -24.46
C SER A 847 -68.69 14.51 -23.63
N GLY A 848 -67.89 14.68 -22.58
CA GLY A 848 -68.03 15.70 -21.54
C GLY A 848 -69.11 15.39 -20.51
N ALA A 849 -69.68 14.16 -20.48
CA ALA A 849 -70.76 13.81 -19.58
C ALA A 849 -70.73 12.34 -19.14
N ILE A 850 -70.51 12.09 -17.85
CA ILE A 850 -70.45 10.74 -17.27
C ILE A 850 -71.87 10.21 -17.00
N ASN A 851 -72.29 9.20 -17.76
CA ASN A 851 -73.65 8.65 -17.72
C ASN A 851 -73.72 7.18 -18.20
N ILE A 852 -74.93 6.69 -18.50
CA ILE A 852 -75.14 5.29 -18.95
C ILE A 852 -74.45 4.96 -20.28
N LEU A 853 -74.16 5.96 -21.10
CA LEU A 853 -73.48 5.78 -22.39
C LEU A 853 -72.03 5.33 -22.20
N ASP A 854 -71.37 5.78 -21.13
CA ASP A 854 -70.01 5.37 -20.76
C ASP A 854 -69.97 3.91 -20.31
N VAL A 855 -70.96 3.50 -19.50
CA VAL A 855 -71.16 2.09 -19.13
C VAL A 855 -71.37 1.22 -20.38
N ALA A 856 -72.18 1.69 -21.32
CA ALA A 856 -72.42 0.97 -22.57
C ALA A 856 -71.17 0.92 -23.45
N HIS A 857 -70.36 1.98 -23.46
CA HIS A 857 -69.10 2.05 -24.21
C HIS A 857 -68.08 1.04 -23.65
N LEU A 858 -67.89 1.02 -22.32
CA LEU A 858 -67.07 0.03 -21.61
C LEU A 858 -67.48 -1.41 -21.91
N ILE A 859 -68.78 -1.73 -21.84
CA ILE A 859 -69.29 -3.08 -22.15
C ILE A 859 -69.03 -3.44 -23.61
N ASN A 860 -69.22 -2.49 -24.53
CA ASN A 860 -69.01 -2.75 -25.95
C ASN A 860 -67.52 -2.95 -26.26
N TYR A 861 -66.64 -2.16 -25.65
CA TYR A 861 -65.18 -2.32 -25.76
C TYR A 861 -64.73 -3.68 -25.22
N LEU A 862 -65.10 -4.01 -23.98
CA LEU A 862 -64.66 -5.23 -23.29
C LEU A 862 -65.25 -6.53 -23.88
N TYR A 863 -66.50 -6.50 -24.36
CA TYR A 863 -67.24 -7.74 -24.68
C TYR A 863 -67.82 -7.81 -26.09
N LYS A 864 -67.73 -6.74 -26.89
CA LYS A 864 -68.35 -6.70 -28.23
C LYS A 864 -67.47 -6.09 -29.32
N SER A 865 -66.15 -6.01 -29.09
CA SER A 865 -65.19 -5.44 -30.05
C SER A 865 -65.55 -4.01 -30.49
N GLY A 866 -66.01 -3.20 -29.54
CA GLY A 866 -66.32 -1.78 -29.74
C GLY A 866 -65.07 -0.91 -29.94
N PRO A 867 -65.24 0.39 -30.23
CA PRO A 867 -64.14 1.35 -30.36
C PRO A 867 -63.27 1.42 -29.10
N ALA A 868 -62.00 1.80 -29.25
CA ALA A 868 -61.10 2.06 -28.13
C ALA A 868 -61.64 3.19 -27.24
N LEU A 869 -61.34 3.10 -25.94
CA LEU A 869 -61.76 4.11 -24.97
C LEU A 869 -60.96 5.40 -25.17
N ASP A 870 -61.62 6.52 -24.93
CA ASP A 870 -61.07 7.87 -25.07
C ASP A 870 -61.58 8.71 -23.89
N CYS A 871 -60.69 9.06 -22.96
CA CYS A 871 -61.02 9.83 -21.76
C CYS A 871 -60.45 11.26 -21.87
N PRO A 872 -61.11 12.28 -21.28
CA PRO A 872 -60.67 13.68 -21.30
C PRO A 872 -59.29 13.97 -20.71
#